data_AF-A0AAN9A9E9-F1
#
_entry.id   AF-A0AAN9A9E9-F1
#
_cell.length_a   1.000
_cell.length_b   1.000
_cell.length_c   1.000
_cell.angle_alpha   90.00
_cell.angle_beta   90.00
_cell.angle_gamma   90.00
#
_symmetry.space_group_name_H-M   'P 1'
#
loop_
_entity.id
_entity.type
_entity.pdbx_description
1 polymer ?
#
loop_
_entity_poly.entity_id
_entity_poly.type
_entity_poly.pdbx_seq_one_letter_code
_entity_poly.pdbx_strand_id
1 'polypeptide(L)'
;MYTCPLPPNKPCTPSKLALQYGRLYLGLCNYVATLKTDTLMCLLAVVLIYVIFACALARGTEAQTVGLENPACDGKTVLVHLFEWKWTDIALECERFLASGGYCGVQLSPPHEHVIITAEYPYPWWQRYQPVSYKLGSRSGTEEEFTDMVQRCNAVGVRIFVDGVINHMAGVDRQGVGSAGSPFDSMGDNRDFPGVPYTPDDFTPRSMCNSGSGSVDNYGDPENVRNCYLVGLADLYGATDYVRQKVAEYFNKMIDIGIAGFRIDAAKHMWPADIQAVQDLLHDLNVDQGFPAGTKPFFAHEVIDRNDGAVTVQEYYGLGRVTEFRYCQKIAWGIQDPNQLYGVYDPGWGMADPDKAFVFVDNHDNQRGHGGAGDTLTHKWPHDYRLGVAFTLAQPYGFTRIMSSYYFGDDSDQGPPHNSDYSTANVVITSDNQCSGGWVCEHRWPSIYKMVRFRNAVGNTNWENYFCDGNIVAFSRGNLGFFAMIKYGTMSQTLQTGMPAGAYEDIVSCQTVNVNADGTALISISNEEEPVLAICQGCTCEEPPVVTATPGPDQTTPTTTQGPTAPPIIDGIHRTVVFMQKQTNVGQDLFVRGGIDAGQRPGCTSDVTTDPCAIDHTINSLGDTSHYDKYNSWSVGDTRLDWMGAESGQGTYSGQPASGTPLAWTSNQPGNPGYQDLNEWGDHYWMVDADMDCSQTEEGWFEVKAFVTNAGSGWEGDISQVASCSGTAGGGAPYTSNNHLGRCGYVNVFTFDSPGCIINLFP
;
A
#
# COMPACT_ATOMS: atom_id res chain seq x y z
N MET A 1 -37.41 30.50 -37.79
CA MET A 1 -38.80 30.92 -37.50
C MET A 1 -39.12 30.32 -36.13
N TYR A 2 -39.43 30.98 -35.02
CA TYR A 2 -39.91 32.33 -34.64
C TYR A 2 -39.22 32.68 -33.28
N THR A 3 -38.44 33.75 -33.15
CA THR A 3 -38.74 35.06 -32.51
C THR A 3 -39.53 35.05 -31.19
N CYS A 4 -38.94 35.61 -30.11
CA CYS A 4 -39.59 36.61 -29.25
C CYS A 4 -38.56 37.41 -28.41
N PRO A 5 -38.84 38.68 -28.01
CA PRO A 5 -37.88 39.79 -27.97
C PRO A 5 -37.61 40.37 -26.57
N LEU A 6 -36.53 41.15 -26.44
CA LEU A 6 -36.29 42.07 -25.32
C LEU A 6 -37.03 43.41 -25.53
N PRO A 7 -37.37 44.18 -24.45
CA PRO A 7 -36.76 45.52 -24.33
C PRO A 7 -36.48 46.03 -22.88
N PRO A 8 -35.78 47.19 -22.73
CA PRO A 8 -34.98 47.59 -21.55
C PRO A 8 -35.57 48.73 -20.66
N ASN A 9 -34.89 49.01 -19.54
CA ASN A 9 -34.90 50.20 -18.67
C ASN A 9 -36.13 50.52 -17.77
N LYS A 10 -35.99 50.27 -16.45
CA LYS A 10 -36.45 51.14 -15.33
C LYS A 10 -35.57 50.93 -14.07
N PRO A 11 -35.35 51.97 -13.24
CA PRO A 11 -34.39 51.94 -12.13
C PRO A 11 -34.93 51.16 -10.92
N CYS A 12 -34.07 50.37 -10.28
CA CYS A 12 -34.38 49.73 -9.00
C CYS A 12 -34.53 50.77 -7.89
N THR A 13 -35.75 50.99 -7.40
CA THR A 13 -35.99 51.58 -6.08
C THR A 13 -35.52 50.63 -4.98
N PRO A 14 -34.82 51.09 -3.92
CA PRO A 14 -34.47 50.24 -2.79
C PRO A 14 -35.72 49.73 -2.08
N SER A 15 -35.74 48.44 -1.77
CA SER A 15 -36.79 47.80 -0.98
C SER A 15 -36.86 48.39 0.43
N LYS A 16 -38.05 48.35 1.05
CA LYS A 16 -38.34 48.84 2.40
C LYS A 16 -37.44 48.24 3.52
N LEU A 17 -36.64 47.22 3.23
CA LEU A 17 -35.65 46.65 4.15
C LEU A 17 -34.45 47.59 4.39
N ALA A 18 -33.95 48.30 3.38
CA ALA A 18 -32.73 49.11 3.51
C ALA A 18 -32.90 50.31 4.47
N LEU A 19 -34.11 50.86 4.56
CA LEU A 19 -34.46 51.93 5.50
C LEU A 19 -34.66 51.45 6.94
N GLN A 20 -34.87 50.15 7.15
CA GLN A 20 -35.08 49.55 8.47
C GLN A 20 -33.74 49.17 9.14
N TYR A 21 -32.75 48.73 8.36
CA TYR A 21 -31.40 48.44 8.87
C TYR A 21 -30.56 49.71 9.14
N GLY A 22 -30.73 50.77 8.35
CA GLY A 22 -30.04 52.05 8.59
C GLY A 22 -30.45 52.75 9.89
N ARG A 23 -31.69 52.56 10.37
CA ARG A 23 -32.17 53.11 11.64
C ARG A 23 -31.74 52.29 12.87
N LEU A 24 -31.50 50.98 12.73
CA LEU A 24 -30.95 50.17 13.83
C LEU A 24 -29.47 50.49 14.09
N TYR A 25 -28.67 50.70 13.03
CA TYR A 25 -27.23 50.95 13.16
C TYR A 25 -26.91 52.29 13.87
N LEU A 26 -27.67 53.34 13.58
CA LEU A 26 -27.55 54.65 14.26
C LEU A 26 -28.06 54.63 15.71
N GLY A 27 -29.00 53.73 16.04
CA GLY A 27 -29.50 53.55 17.42
C GLY A 27 -28.50 52.82 18.32
N LEU A 28 -27.79 51.82 17.79
CA LEU A 28 -26.76 51.06 18.52
C LEU A 28 -25.50 51.90 18.81
N CYS A 29 -25.05 52.74 17.87
CA CYS A 29 -23.90 53.61 18.11
C CYS A 29 -24.12 54.65 19.21
N ASN A 30 -25.35 55.17 19.36
CA ASN A 30 -25.68 56.12 20.44
C ASN A 30 -25.81 55.46 21.82
N TYR A 31 -26.13 54.16 21.87
CA TYR A 31 -26.23 53.41 23.13
C TYR A 31 -24.85 53.02 23.69
N VAL A 32 -23.88 52.74 22.80
CA VAL A 32 -22.49 52.41 23.21
C VAL A 32 -21.75 53.61 23.79
N ALA A 33 -22.09 54.85 23.39
CA ALA A 33 -21.45 56.07 23.88
C ALA A 33 -21.78 56.45 25.34
N THR A 34 -22.70 55.74 26.02
CA THR A 34 -23.14 56.06 27.39
C THR A 34 -22.82 54.99 28.44
N LEU A 35 -22.17 53.89 28.04
CA LEU A 35 -21.84 52.78 28.95
C LEU A 35 -20.50 53.03 29.66
N LYS A 36 -20.49 52.93 30.99
CA LYS A 36 -19.26 52.97 31.81
C LYS A 36 -18.32 51.82 31.42
N THR A 37 -17.02 52.06 31.46
CA THR A 37 -15.92 51.16 31.03
C THR A 37 -16.07 49.72 31.49
N ASP A 38 -16.59 49.48 32.69
CA ASP A 38 -16.78 48.13 33.25
C ASP A 38 -17.89 47.33 32.54
N THR A 39 -18.90 48.03 32.02
CA THR A 39 -20.02 47.44 31.25
C THR A 39 -19.59 47.09 29.83
N LEU A 40 -18.69 47.89 29.23
CA LEU A 40 -18.15 47.63 27.90
C LEU A 40 -17.20 46.42 27.91
N MET A 41 -16.42 46.24 28.98
CA MET A 41 -15.58 45.04 29.16
C MET A 41 -16.43 43.78 29.39
N CYS A 42 -17.53 43.86 30.14
CA CYS A 42 -18.47 42.72 30.25
C CYS A 42 -19.12 42.35 28.91
N LEU A 43 -19.54 43.34 28.12
CA LEU A 43 -20.12 43.09 26.79
C LEU A 43 -19.10 42.50 25.81
N LEU A 44 -17.85 42.99 25.81
CA LEU A 44 -16.77 42.43 25.00
C LEU A 44 -16.42 40.99 25.43
N ALA A 45 -16.40 40.70 26.74
CA ALA A 45 -16.17 39.35 27.23
C ALA A 45 -17.30 38.39 26.84
N VAL A 46 -18.56 38.84 26.90
CA VAL A 46 -19.73 38.04 26.47
C VAL A 46 -19.71 37.81 24.97
N VAL A 47 -19.38 38.81 24.16
CA VAL A 47 -19.24 38.66 22.70
C VAL A 47 -18.07 37.75 22.35
N LEU A 48 -16.94 37.86 23.04
CA LEU A 48 -15.79 36.98 22.82
C LEU A 48 -16.11 35.53 23.21
N ILE A 49 -16.82 35.32 24.32
CA ILE A 49 -17.32 33.99 24.71
C ILE A 49 -18.31 33.47 23.66
N TYR A 50 -19.21 34.31 23.13
CA TYR A 50 -20.15 33.91 22.08
C TYR A 50 -19.47 33.60 20.75
N VAL A 51 -18.40 34.32 20.39
CA VAL A 51 -17.58 34.04 19.20
C VAL A 51 -16.74 32.78 19.39
N ILE A 52 -16.20 32.54 20.58
CA ILE A 52 -15.49 31.30 20.92
C ILE A 52 -16.48 30.11 20.93
N PHE A 53 -17.69 30.29 21.48
CA PHE A 53 -18.75 29.28 21.46
C PHE A 53 -19.29 29.05 20.05
N ALA A 54 -19.44 30.09 19.23
CA ALA A 54 -19.86 29.98 17.83
C ALA A 54 -18.76 29.38 16.94
N CYS A 55 -17.47 29.63 17.20
CA CYS A 55 -16.35 28.93 16.55
C CYS A 55 -16.20 27.49 17.05
N ALA A 56 -16.56 27.18 18.31
CA ALA A 56 -16.62 25.82 18.83
C ALA A 56 -17.83 25.05 18.28
N LEU A 57 -18.96 25.73 18.06
CA LEU A 57 -20.16 25.17 17.40
C LEU A 57 -20.00 25.07 15.88
N ALA A 58 -19.23 25.95 15.22
CA ALA A 58 -18.90 25.82 13.80
C ALA A 58 -17.82 24.75 13.53
N ARG A 59 -17.12 24.29 14.58
CA ARG A 59 -16.22 23.12 14.54
C ARG A 59 -16.90 21.81 14.94
N GLY A 60 -18.19 21.85 15.29
CA GLY A 60 -19.00 20.69 15.60
C GLY A 60 -20.12 20.54 14.59
N THR A 61 -20.07 19.46 13.81
CA THR A 61 -21.09 18.92 12.89
C THR A 61 -21.04 19.35 11.42
N GLU A 62 -19.96 18.98 10.73
CA GLU A 62 -20.09 17.89 9.75
C GLU A 62 -19.26 16.72 10.29
N ALA A 63 -19.83 15.94 11.22
CA ALA A 63 -19.35 14.59 11.38
C ALA A 63 -19.80 13.87 10.10
N GLN A 64 -18.97 13.87 9.06
CA GLN A 64 -19.10 12.84 8.03
C GLN A 64 -19.20 11.52 8.79
N THR A 65 -20.31 10.81 8.63
CA THR A 65 -20.50 9.49 9.19
C THR A 65 -19.39 8.60 8.66
N VAL A 66 -18.32 8.46 9.44
CA VAL A 66 -17.24 7.50 9.21
C VAL A 66 -17.90 6.11 9.28
N GLY A 67 -17.72 5.29 8.25
CA GLY A 67 -18.56 4.11 8.06
C GLY A 67 -18.59 3.60 6.62
N LEU A 68 -19.74 3.01 6.22
CA LEU A 68 -20.00 2.37 4.92
C LEU A 68 -19.44 3.10 3.69
N GLU A 69 -19.29 4.43 3.74
CA GLU A 69 -18.84 5.26 2.61
C GLU A 69 -17.58 6.10 2.88
N ASN A 70 -17.08 6.11 4.12
CA ASN A 70 -15.87 6.85 4.54
C ASN A 70 -14.96 5.94 5.39
N PRO A 71 -13.75 5.59 4.89
CA PRO A 71 -12.87 4.60 5.52
C PRO A 71 -11.90 5.14 6.59
N ALA A 72 -12.13 6.33 7.17
CA ALA A 72 -11.26 6.90 8.19
C ALA A 72 -9.80 7.12 7.74
N CYS A 73 -9.63 7.69 6.55
CA CYS A 73 -8.33 8.01 5.93
C CYS A 73 -7.96 9.50 5.99
N ASP A 74 -8.37 10.24 7.01
CA ASP A 74 -8.09 11.68 7.17
C ASP A 74 -8.47 12.54 5.93
N GLY A 75 -9.59 12.19 5.29
CA GLY A 75 -10.09 12.89 4.11
C GLY A 75 -9.42 12.49 2.78
N LYS A 76 -8.43 11.59 2.78
CA LYS A 76 -7.86 11.00 1.55
C LYS A 76 -8.91 10.13 0.86
N THR A 77 -8.96 10.18 -0.48
CA THR A 77 -10.01 9.51 -1.28
C THR A 77 -9.48 8.61 -2.40
N VAL A 78 -8.22 8.21 -2.33
CA VAL A 78 -7.57 7.38 -3.36
C VAL A 78 -7.11 6.05 -2.80
N LEU A 79 -7.59 4.96 -3.38
CA LEU A 79 -7.05 3.62 -3.18
C LEU A 79 -6.17 3.21 -4.35
N VAL A 80 -5.27 2.26 -4.08
CA VAL A 80 -4.61 1.48 -5.13
C VAL A 80 -5.09 0.03 -5.04
N HIS A 81 -5.39 -0.61 -6.17
CA HIS A 81 -5.59 -2.06 -6.23
C HIS A 81 -4.25 -2.73 -6.55
N LEU A 82 -3.57 -3.26 -5.52
CA LEU A 82 -2.33 -4.04 -5.70
C LEU A 82 -2.69 -5.47 -6.09
N PHE A 83 -3.14 -5.62 -7.34
CA PHE A 83 -3.73 -6.87 -7.83
C PHE A 83 -2.70 -7.99 -7.92
N GLU A 84 -2.99 -9.11 -7.25
CA GLU A 84 -2.17 -10.31 -7.14
C GLU A 84 -0.82 -10.15 -6.42
N TRP A 85 -0.58 -9.03 -5.73
CA TRP A 85 0.64 -8.83 -4.94
C TRP A 85 0.65 -9.75 -3.70
N LYS A 86 1.85 -10.14 -3.26
CA LYS A 86 2.03 -10.85 -1.98
C LYS A 86 1.82 -9.92 -0.79
N TRP A 87 1.37 -10.46 0.34
CA TRP A 87 1.14 -9.67 1.55
C TRP A 87 2.41 -8.97 2.03
N THR A 88 3.55 -9.65 1.95
CA THR A 88 4.87 -9.11 2.31
C THR A 88 5.28 -7.93 1.41
N ASP A 89 5.04 -8.00 0.10
CA ASP A 89 5.29 -6.90 -0.83
C ASP A 89 4.37 -5.69 -0.55
N ILE A 90 3.09 -5.94 -0.23
CA ILE A 90 2.13 -4.88 0.10
C ILE A 90 2.52 -4.16 1.39
N ALA A 91 2.95 -4.90 2.42
CA ALA A 91 3.41 -4.32 3.69
C ALA A 91 4.57 -3.34 3.47
N LEU A 92 5.57 -3.76 2.68
CA LEU A 92 6.70 -2.91 2.30
C LEU A 92 6.26 -1.72 1.46
N GLU A 93 5.31 -1.90 0.55
CA GLU A 93 4.78 -0.85 -0.31
C GLU A 93 4.05 0.24 0.48
N CYS A 94 3.28 -0.14 1.50
CA CYS A 94 2.65 0.78 2.45
C CYS A 94 3.67 1.72 3.09
N GLU A 95 4.75 1.16 3.64
CA GLU A 95 5.77 1.89 4.38
C GLU A 95 6.65 2.75 3.48
N ARG A 96 7.13 2.19 2.37
CA ARG A 96 8.14 2.85 1.52
C ARG A 96 7.56 3.88 0.57
N PHE A 97 6.29 3.75 0.18
CA PHE A 97 5.75 4.54 -0.93
C PHE A 97 4.32 5.05 -0.71
N LEU A 98 3.37 4.19 -0.34
CA LEU A 98 1.95 4.60 -0.34
C LEU A 98 1.65 5.66 0.73
N ALA A 99 2.25 5.52 1.92
CA ALA A 99 2.09 6.48 3.01
C ALA A 99 2.54 7.89 2.59
N SER A 100 3.75 8.01 2.05
CA SER A 100 4.33 9.29 1.58
C SER A 100 3.75 9.77 0.24
N GLY A 101 3.16 8.87 -0.55
CA GLY A 101 2.38 9.18 -1.75
C GLY A 101 1.01 9.79 -1.43
N GLY A 102 0.53 9.66 -0.18
CA GLY A 102 -0.75 10.19 0.25
C GLY A 102 -1.95 9.31 -0.10
N TYR A 103 -1.73 8.02 -0.34
CA TYR A 103 -2.82 7.07 -0.56
C TYR A 103 -3.66 6.89 0.72
N CYS A 104 -4.96 6.70 0.56
CA CYS A 104 -5.85 6.29 1.65
C CYS A 104 -5.59 4.83 2.02
N GLY A 105 -5.40 3.97 1.02
CA GLY A 105 -5.26 2.56 1.27
C GLY A 105 -5.09 1.67 0.05
N VAL A 106 -5.10 0.37 0.31
CA VAL A 106 -4.88 -0.70 -0.67
C VAL A 106 -6.12 -1.59 -0.74
N GLN A 107 -6.66 -1.77 -1.94
CA GLN A 107 -7.50 -2.93 -2.24
C GLN A 107 -6.61 -4.14 -2.52
N LEU A 108 -6.88 -5.24 -1.84
CA LEU A 108 -6.23 -6.53 -2.03
C LEU A 108 -7.01 -7.41 -3.01
N SER A 109 -6.35 -8.37 -3.64
CA SER A 109 -7.03 -9.54 -4.22
C SER A 109 -7.66 -10.43 -3.13
N PRO A 110 -8.57 -11.37 -3.47
CA PRO A 110 -9.29 -12.14 -2.46
C PRO A 110 -8.36 -12.96 -1.54
N PRO A 111 -8.41 -12.79 -0.20
CA PRO A 111 -7.46 -13.40 0.72
C PRO A 111 -7.90 -14.77 1.23
N HIS A 112 -9.12 -15.19 0.91
CA HIS A 112 -9.66 -16.47 1.34
C HIS A 112 -9.00 -17.64 0.59
N GLU A 113 -9.16 -18.84 1.13
CA GLU A 113 -8.71 -20.07 0.50
C GLU A 113 -9.50 -20.36 -0.78
N HIS A 114 -8.79 -20.54 -1.87
CA HIS A 114 -9.38 -20.68 -3.20
C HIS A 114 -8.95 -21.98 -3.89
N VAL A 115 -9.59 -22.30 -5.01
CA VAL A 115 -9.19 -23.44 -5.84
C VAL A 115 -7.78 -23.24 -6.40
N ILE A 116 -7.07 -24.35 -6.63
CA ILE A 116 -5.82 -24.38 -7.37
C ILE A 116 -6.10 -24.99 -8.75
N ILE A 117 -5.88 -24.23 -9.81
CA ILE A 117 -6.18 -24.67 -11.17
C ILE A 117 -4.86 -24.92 -11.90
N THR A 118 -4.64 -26.17 -12.31
CA THR A 118 -3.43 -26.58 -13.04
C THR A 118 -3.75 -27.35 -14.31
N ALA A 119 -4.85 -28.11 -14.33
CA ALA A 119 -5.21 -28.98 -15.46
C ALA A 119 -5.90 -28.22 -16.61
N GLU A 120 -6.73 -27.23 -16.30
CA GLU A 120 -7.48 -26.42 -17.27
C GLU A 120 -6.59 -25.30 -17.84
N TYR A 121 -5.91 -24.60 -16.94
CA TYR A 121 -5.03 -23.48 -17.23
C TYR A 121 -4.02 -23.35 -16.08
N PRO A 122 -2.73 -23.03 -16.32
CA PRO A 122 -1.73 -22.98 -15.26
C PRO A 122 -1.89 -21.75 -14.36
N TYR A 123 -2.47 -21.94 -13.17
CA TYR A 123 -2.60 -20.95 -12.10
C TYR A 123 -3.12 -19.58 -12.57
N PRO A 124 -4.30 -19.53 -13.22
CA PRO A 124 -4.89 -18.29 -13.68
C PRO A 124 -5.23 -17.38 -12.50
N TRP A 125 -5.29 -16.08 -12.74
CA TRP A 125 -5.65 -15.10 -11.70
C TRP A 125 -7.05 -15.34 -11.11
N TRP A 126 -8.00 -15.73 -11.97
CA TRP A 126 -9.40 -15.93 -11.60
C TRP A 126 -9.63 -17.17 -10.74
N GLN A 127 -8.59 -17.99 -10.48
CA GLN A 127 -8.70 -19.07 -9.50
C GLN A 127 -9.01 -18.52 -8.09
N ARG A 128 -8.60 -17.28 -7.77
CA ARG A 128 -8.87 -16.61 -6.49
C ARG A 128 -10.32 -16.20 -6.30
N TYR A 129 -11.09 -16.13 -7.39
CA TYR A 129 -12.51 -15.80 -7.39
C TYR A 129 -13.37 -17.07 -7.31
N GLN A 130 -12.82 -18.15 -6.77
CA GLN A 130 -13.48 -19.43 -6.58
C GLN A 130 -13.17 -19.95 -5.16
N PRO A 131 -13.92 -19.46 -4.15
CA PRO A 131 -13.70 -19.82 -2.75
C PRO A 131 -13.85 -21.32 -2.51
N VAL A 132 -12.96 -21.86 -1.69
CA VAL A 132 -13.03 -23.22 -1.14
C VAL A 132 -13.34 -23.17 0.35
N SER A 133 -12.73 -22.22 1.07
CA SER A 133 -13.11 -21.88 2.43
C SER A 133 -12.83 -20.43 2.76
N TYR A 134 -13.22 -20.01 3.96
CA TYR A 134 -12.93 -18.67 4.50
C TYR A 134 -11.66 -18.59 5.35
N LYS A 135 -10.77 -19.59 5.28
CA LYS A 135 -9.40 -19.49 5.81
C LYS A 135 -8.64 -18.39 5.07
N LEU A 136 -7.76 -17.65 5.75
CA LEU A 136 -6.98 -16.56 5.14
C LEU A 136 -5.64 -17.03 4.57
N GLY A 137 -5.64 -18.17 3.87
CA GLY A 137 -4.46 -18.72 3.20
C GLY A 137 -4.68 -18.76 1.69
N SER A 138 -3.96 -17.90 0.95
CA SER A 138 -4.17 -17.67 -0.48
C SER A 138 -2.86 -17.67 -1.26
N ARG A 139 -2.94 -17.47 -2.58
CA ARG A 139 -1.78 -17.24 -3.45
C ARG A 139 -0.84 -16.14 -2.95
N SER A 140 -1.37 -15.12 -2.26
CA SER A 140 -0.58 -13.98 -1.77
C SER A 140 0.20 -14.27 -0.48
N GLY A 141 -0.09 -15.36 0.23
CA GLY A 141 0.56 -15.69 1.49
C GLY A 141 -0.35 -16.35 2.54
N THR A 142 0.22 -16.56 3.72
CA THR A 142 -0.45 -17.13 4.89
C THR A 142 -1.29 -16.09 5.65
N GLU A 143 -2.05 -16.55 6.64
CA GLU A 143 -2.86 -15.69 7.51
C GLU A 143 -1.98 -14.80 8.40
N GLU A 144 -0.82 -15.30 8.82
CA GLU A 144 0.16 -14.53 9.59
C GLU A 144 0.72 -13.38 8.75
N GLU A 145 1.09 -13.63 7.50
CA GLU A 145 1.56 -12.60 6.58
C GLU A 145 0.47 -11.57 6.24
N PHE A 146 -0.79 -12.02 6.10
CA PHE A 146 -1.93 -11.12 5.95
C PHE A 146 -2.08 -10.20 7.17
N THR A 147 -1.99 -10.77 8.37
CA THR A 147 -2.10 -10.04 9.64
C THR A 147 -0.97 -9.02 9.81
N ASP A 148 0.27 -9.43 9.55
CA ASP A 148 1.45 -8.54 9.58
C ASP A 148 1.28 -7.35 8.62
N MET A 149 0.88 -7.63 7.38
CA MET A 149 0.64 -6.61 6.37
C MET A 149 -0.44 -5.61 6.80
N VAL A 150 -1.57 -6.08 7.33
CA VAL A 150 -2.63 -5.18 7.81
C VAL A 150 -2.12 -4.26 8.92
N GLN A 151 -1.41 -4.81 9.90
CA GLN A 151 -0.91 -4.06 11.05
C GLN A 151 0.14 -3.01 10.63
N ARG A 152 1.09 -3.39 9.77
CA ARG A 152 2.14 -2.50 9.27
C ARG A 152 1.59 -1.37 8.40
N CYS A 153 0.65 -1.69 7.50
CA CYS A 153 -0.02 -0.68 6.69
C CYS A 153 -0.81 0.31 7.56
N ASN A 154 -1.59 -0.18 8.54
CA ASN A 154 -2.33 0.68 9.46
C ASN A 154 -1.39 1.57 10.30
N ALA A 155 -0.23 1.07 10.74
CA ALA A 155 0.74 1.82 11.52
C ALA A 155 1.30 3.05 10.78
N VAL A 156 1.37 3.00 9.44
CA VAL A 156 1.76 4.14 8.59
C VAL A 156 0.58 4.91 7.99
N GLY A 157 -0.64 4.63 8.46
CA GLY A 157 -1.86 5.34 8.04
C GLY A 157 -2.36 4.98 6.63
N VAL A 158 -2.01 3.77 6.14
CA VAL A 158 -2.50 3.20 4.87
C VAL A 158 -3.50 2.09 5.20
N ARG A 159 -4.77 2.28 4.83
CA ARG A 159 -5.87 1.37 5.19
C ARG A 159 -5.96 0.17 4.25
N ILE A 160 -6.44 -0.97 4.74
CA ILE A 160 -6.59 -2.19 3.94
C ILE A 160 -8.05 -2.48 3.61
N PHE A 161 -8.31 -2.78 2.34
CA PHE A 161 -9.62 -3.13 1.81
C PHE A 161 -9.55 -4.50 1.14
N VAL A 162 -10.42 -5.41 1.56
CA VAL A 162 -10.42 -6.80 1.07
C VAL A 162 -11.37 -6.96 -0.10
N ASP A 163 -10.95 -7.65 -1.15
CA ASP A 163 -11.87 -8.16 -2.17
C ASP A 163 -12.60 -9.39 -1.63
N GLY A 164 -13.88 -9.22 -1.29
CA GLY A 164 -14.72 -10.21 -0.65
C GLY A 164 -15.61 -10.93 -1.65
N VAL A 165 -15.33 -12.21 -1.88
CA VAL A 165 -16.11 -13.09 -2.77
C VAL A 165 -17.10 -13.89 -1.91
N ILE A 166 -18.36 -13.45 -1.92
CA ILE A 166 -19.41 -13.99 -1.04
C ILE A 166 -20.69 -14.39 -1.80
N ASN A 167 -20.73 -14.20 -3.12
CA ASN A 167 -21.84 -14.64 -3.97
C ASN A 167 -21.84 -16.17 -4.17
N HIS A 168 -20.66 -16.75 -4.34
CA HIS A 168 -20.51 -18.13 -4.81
C HIS A 168 -19.28 -18.78 -4.15
N MET A 169 -19.18 -20.10 -4.30
CA MET A 169 -17.99 -20.88 -4.00
C MET A 169 -17.33 -21.35 -5.32
N ALA A 170 -16.40 -22.30 -5.24
CA ALA A 170 -15.76 -22.91 -6.40
C ALA A 170 -16.75 -23.33 -7.49
N GLY A 171 -16.28 -23.30 -8.75
CA GLY A 171 -17.06 -23.71 -9.91
C GLY A 171 -17.72 -25.07 -9.74
N VAL A 172 -18.89 -25.26 -10.36
CA VAL A 172 -19.55 -26.57 -10.40
C VAL A 172 -18.68 -27.58 -11.15
N ASP A 173 -18.87 -28.86 -10.87
CA ASP A 173 -18.12 -29.96 -11.50
C ASP A 173 -16.60 -29.90 -11.23
N ARG A 174 -16.23 -29.52 -10.00
CA ARG A 174 -14.85 -29.49 -9.51
C ARG A 174 -14.74 -30.30 -8.22
N GLN A 175 -13.57 -30.84 -7.97
CA GLN A 175 -13.21 -31.45 -6.68
C GLN A 175 -11.71 -31.31 -6.48
N GLY A 176 -11.28 -31.22 -5.23
CA GLY A 176 -9.86 -31.11 -4.93
C GLY A 176 -9.58 -30.58 -3.54
N VAL A 177 -8.40 -29.97 -3.41
CA VAL A 177 -7.93 -29.34 -2.17
C VAL A 177 -7.59 -27.89 -2.49
N GLY A 178 -8.08 -26.96 -1.67
CA GLY A 178 -7.83 -25.54 -1.82
C GLY A 178 -6.42 -25.12 -1.41
N SER A 179 -6.10 -23.85 -1.62
CA SER A 179 -4.79 -23.25 -1.31
C SER A 179 -4.37 -23.32 0.17
N ALA A 180 -5.28 -23.62 1.09
CA ALA A 180 -5.04 -23.73 2.54
C ALA A 180 -5.48 -25.11 3.09
N GLY A 181 -5.47 -26.13 2.23
CA GLY A 181 -5.59 -27.54 2.60
C GLY A 181 -7.00 -28.06 2.84
N SER A 182 -8.06 -27.26 2.65
CA SER A 182 -9.43 -27.75 2.80
C SER A 182 -9.85 -28.57 1.57
N PRO A 183 -10.42 -29.76 1.73
CA PRO A 183 -11.02 -30.49 0.62
C PRO A 183 -12.35 -29.82 0.22
N PHE A 184 -12.74 -30.00 -1.03
CA PHE A 184 -14.07 -29.64 -1.52
C PHE A 184 -14.51 -30.59 -2.65
N ASP A 185 -15.83 -30.74 -2.81
CA ASP A 185 -16.45 -31.51 -3.88
C ASP A 185 -17.73 -30.81 -4.36
N SER A 186 -17.63 -30.15 -5.51
CA SER A 186 -18.75 -29.53 -6.23
C SER A 186 -19.19 -30.35 -7.44
N MET A 187 -18.83 -31.63 -7.54
CA MET A 187 -19.25 -32.52 -8.64
C MET A 187 -20.76 -32.75 -8.63
N GLY A 188 -21.42 -32.55 -9.78
CA GLY A 188 -22.87 -32.74 -9.88
C GLY A 188 -23.64 -31.84 -8.91
N ASP A 189 -24.36 -32.44 -7.96
CA ASP A 189 -25.13 -31.74 -6.93
C ASP A 189 -24.47 -31.82 -5.52
N ASN A 190 -23.22 -32.29 -5.42
CA ASN A 190 -22.57 -32.57 -4.12
C ASN A 190 -22.35 -31.32 -3.25
N ARG A 191 -21.91 -30.21 -3.86
CA ARG A 191 -21.74 -28.88 -3.24
C ARG A 191 -21.19 -28.92 -1.80
N ASP A 192 -20.18 -29.75 -1.56
CA ASP A 192 -19.62 -30.01 -0.24
C ASP A 192 -18.35 -29.18 -0.04
N PHE A 193 -18.40 -28.25 0.90
CA PHE A 193 -17.29 -27.37 1.27
C PHE A 193 -17.06 -27.46 2.79
N PRO A 194 -16.46 -28.56 3.28
CA PRO A 194 -16.30 -28.84 4.71
C PRO A 194 -15.40 -27.82 5.45
N GLY A 195 -14.64 -27.00 4.71
CA GLY A 195 -13.86 -25.90 5.29
C GLY A 195 -14.71 -24.73 5.84
N VAL A 196 -15.95 -24.58 5.38
CA VAL A 196 -16.94 -23.60 5.88
C VAL A 196 -18.11 -24.27 6.61
N PRO A 197 -18.02 -25.59 6.81
CA PRO A 197 -19.02 -26.59 6.41
C PRO A 197 -20.29 -26.07 5.70
N TYR A 198 -20.20 -25.83 4.39
CA TYR A 198 -21.38 -25.75 3.53
C TYR A 198 -21.70 -27.10 2.88
N THR A 199 -23.00 -27.32 2.70
CA THR A 199 -23.66 -28.47 2.10
C THR A 199 -24.57 -28.01 0.96
N PRO A 200 -25.19 -28.91 0.17
CA PRO A 200 -26.12 -28.51 -0.88
C PRO A 200 -27.25 -27.58 -0.46
N ASP A 201 -27.70 -27.65 0.80
CA ASP A 201 -28.80 -26.82 1.33
C ASP A 201 -28.41 -25.34 1.47
N ASP A 202 -27.11 -25.03 1.42
CA ASP A 202 -26.56 -23.68 1.56
C ASP A 202 -26.38 -22.96 0.20
N PHE A 203 -26.74 -23.63 -0.90
CA PHE A 203 -26.64 -23.11 -2.27
C PHE A 203 -28.03 -22.85 -2.87
N THR A 204 -28.11 -21.89 -3.78
CA THR A 204 -29.38 -21.51 -4.40
C THR A 204 -30.00 -22.72 -5.10
N PRO A 205 -31.22 -23.15 -4.70
CA PRO A 205 -31.84 -24.33 -5.29
C PRO A 205 -32.02 -24.17 -6.80
N ARG A 206 -31.73 -25.23 -7.57
CA ARG A 206 -31.87 -25.22 -9.03
C ARG A 206 -33.25 -24.76 -9.53
N SER A 207 -34.30 -24.98 -8.74
CA SER A 207 -35.68 -24.56 -9.04
C SER A 207 -35.91 -23.04 -8.99
N MET A 208 -35.02 -22.28 -8.33
CA MET A 208 -35.06 -20.81 -8.29
C MET A 208 -34.34 -20.15 -9.47
N CYS A 209 -33.43 -20.88 -10.12
CA CYS A 209 -32.84 -20.42 -11.37
C CYS A 209 -33.79 -20.70 -12.53
N ASN A 210 -34.29 -19.63 -13.16
CA ASN A 210 -35.24 -19.72 -14.26
C ASN A 210 -34.60 -20.03 -15.63
N SER A 211 -33.27 -20.04 -15.73
CA SER A 211 -32.54 -20.47 -16.92
C SER A 211 -32.66 -21.98 -17.14
N GLY A 212 -32.74 -22.40 -18.40
CA GLY A 212 -32.63 -23.81 -18.79
C GLY A 212 -31.22 -24.39 -18.59
N SER A 213 -30.18 -23.57 -18.77
CA SER A 213 -28.78 -23.97 -18.57
C SER A 213 -28.40 -24.06 -17.08
N GLY A 214 -29.13 -23.35 -16.22
CA GLY A 214 -28.76 -23.17 -14.81
C GLY A 214 -27.82 -21.98 -14.58
N SER A 215 -27.31 -21.37 -15.64
CA SER A 215 -26.40 -20.24 -15.59
C SER A 215 -27.09 -18.92 -15.89
N VAL A 216 -26.44 -17.81 -15.52
CA VAL A 216 -26.89 -16.47 -15.93
C VAL A 216 -26.78 -16.35 -17.45
N ASP A 217 -27.91 -16.20 -18.12
CA ASP A 217 -28.02 -16.07 -19.58
C ASP A 217 -29.03 -15.00 -20.03
N ASN A 218 -29.68 -14.33 -19.08
CA ASN A 218 -30.60 -13.22 -19.35
C ASN A 218 -30.41 -12.06 -18.34
N TYR A 219 -29.55 -11.11 -18.69
CA TYR A 219 -29.30 -9.91 -17.87
C TYR A 219 -30.48 -8.91 -17.83
N GLY A 220 -31.53 -9.14 -18.62
CA GLY A 220 -32.79 -8.38 -18.57
C GLY A 220 -33.75 -8.86 -17.47
N ASP A 221 -33.37 -9.87 -16.69
CA ASP A 221 -34.19 -10.46 -15.65
C ASP A 221 -33.42 -10.54 -14.31
N PRO A 222 -33.82 -9.77 -13.29
CA PRO A 222 -33.14 -9.78 -11.99
C PRO A 222 -33.13 -11.14 -11.29
N GLU A 223 -34.14 -11.99 -11.49
CA GLU A 223 -34.16 -13.33 -10.88
C GLU A 223 -33.13 -14.25 -11.54
N ASN A 224 -32.96 -14.14 -12.86
CA ASN A 224 -31.90 -14.86 -13.58
C ASN A 224 -30.51 -14.40 -13.10
N VAL A 225 -30.32 -13.08 -12.99
CA VAL A 225 -29.03 -12.50 -12.59
C VAL A 225 -28.64 -12.89 -11.16
N ARG A 226 -29.60 -12.99 -10.23
CA ARG A 226 -29.34 -13.18 -8.80
C ARG A 226 -29.52 -14.60 -8.26
N ASN A 227 -30.17 -15.50 -9.00
CA ASN A 227 -30.44 -16.87 -8.54
C ASN A 227 -29.83 -17.95 -9.44
N CYS A 228 -29.17 -17.60 -10.55
CA CYS A 228 -28.51 -18.55 -11.44
C CYS A 228 -26.98 -18.47 -11.32
N TYR A 229 -26.31 -19.53 -11.76
CA TYR A 229 -24.86 -19.66 -11.62
C TYR A 229 -24.13 -18.70 -12.56
N LEU A 230 -23.47 -17.69 -11.99
CA LEU A 230 -22.58 -16.79 -12.72
C LEU A 230 -21.42 -17.61 -13.29
N VAL A 231 -21.33 -17.74 -14.62
CA VAL A 231 -20.28 -18.49 -15.34
C VAL A 231 -20.00 -19.90 -14.79
N GLY A 232 -21.02 -20.57 -14.23
CA GLY A 232 -20.89 -21.91 -13.65
C GLY A 232 -20.30 -21.95 -12.24
N LEU A 233 -20.34 -20.85 -11.50
CA LEU A 233 -19.93 -20.79 -10.10
C LEU A 233 -21.07 -21.24 -9.17
N ALA A 234 -20.72 -22.00 -8.12
CA ALA A 234 -21.71 -22.54 -7.19
C ALA A 234 -22.32 -21.41 -6.33
N ASP A 235 -23.52 -20.96 -6.70
CA ASP A 235 -24.19 -19.79 -6.13
C ASP A 235 -24.73 -20.05 -4.72
N LEU A 236 -24.28 -19.27 -3.74
CA LEU A 236 -24.67 -19.39 -2.34
C LEU A 236 -26.08 -18.86 -2.12
N TYR A 237 -26.86 -19.55 -1.29
CA TYR A 237 -28.19 -19.09 -0.94
C TYR A 237 -28.14 -18.06 0.19
N GLY A 238 -27.83 -16.81 -0.19
CA GLY A 238 -27.69 -15.67 0.71
C GLY A 238 -28.93 -15.31 1.52
N ALA A 239 -30.08 -15.91 1.23
CA ALA A 239 -31.33 -15.70 1.96
C ALA A 239 -31.38 -16.43 3.32
N THR A 240 -30.47 -17.38 3.58
CA THR A 240 -30.45 -18.16 4.83
C THR A 240 -29.63 -17.49 5.91
N ASP A 241 -30.08 -17.62 7.17
CA ASP A 241 -29.33 -17.10 8.31
C ASP A 241 -27.97 -17.77 8.49
N TYR A 242 -27.85 -19.06 8.12
CA TYR A 242 -26.60 -19.80 8.25
C TYR A 242 -25.52 -19.27 7.29
N VAL A 243 -25.83 -19.10 6.01
CA VAL A 243 -24.91 -18.50 5.02
C VAL A 243 -24.51 -17.09 5.44
N ARG A 244 -25.48 -16.25 5.83
CA ARG A 244 -25.20 -14.88 6.28
C ARG A 244 -24.28 -14.85 7.51
N GLN A 245 -24.49 -15.73 8.49
CA GLN A 245 -23.63 -15.85 9.66
C GLN A 245 -22.22 -16.28 9.30
N LYS A 246 -22.06 -17.27 8.40
CA LYS A 246 -20.74 -17.73 7.96
C LYS A 246 -19.95 -16.66 7.22
N VAL A 247 -20.62 -15.88 6.37
CA VAL A 247 -20.01 -14.72 5.72
C VAL A 247 -19.66 -13.62 6.72
N ALA A 248 -20.55 -13.33 7.68
CA ALA A 248 -20.27 -12.34 8.73
C ALA A 248 -19.11 -12.77 9.64
N GLU A 249 -18.99 -14.05 10.01
CA GLU A 249 -17.84 -14.60 10.74
C GLU A 249 -16.53 -14.37 9.98
N TYR A 250 -16.52 -14.62 8.67
CA TYR A 250 -15.39 -14.37 7.79
C TYR A 250 -14.99 -12.88 7.77
N PHE A 251 -15.96 -11.98 7.60
CA PHE A 251 -15.70 -10.54 7.60
C PHE A 251 -15.26 -10.01 8.97
N ASN A 252 -15.92 -10.43 10.05
CA ASN A 252 -15.59 -10.04 11.41
C ASN A 252 -14.18 -10.46 11.81
N LYS A 253 -13.72 -11.64 11.37
CA LYS A 253 -12.32 -12.05 11.55
C LYS A 253 -11.34 -11.04 10.98
N MET A 254 -11.58 -10.54 9.76
CA MET A 254 -10.67 -9.56 9.13
C MET A 254 -10.83 -8.15 9.72
N ILE A 255 -12.04 -7.77 10.14
CA ILE A 255 -12.30 -6.53 10.88
C ILE A 255 -11.52 -6.52 12.21
N ASP A 256 -11.56 -7.63 12.94
CA ASP A 256 -10.84 -7.80 14.19
C ASP A 256 -9.31 -7.76 13.98
N ILE A 257 -8.81 -8.27 12.85
CA ILE A 257 -7.39 -8.11 12.45
C ILE A 257 -7.03 -6.65 12.19
N GLY A 258 -7.93 -5.87 11.57
CA GLY A 258 -7.71 -4.43 11.34
C GLY A 258 -7.99 -3.91 9.93
N ILE A 259 -8.68 -4.65 9.08
CA ILE A 259 -9.07 -4.13 7.77
C ILE A 259 -10.06 -2.95 7.94
N ALA A 260 -10.08 -2.03 6.97
CA ALA A 260 -10.96 -0.85 6.98
C ALA A 260 -12.27 -1.05 6.21
N GLY A 261 -12.32 -2.00 5.28
CA GLY A 261 -13.52 -2.27 4.51
C GLY A 261 -13.37 -3.34 3.44
N PHE A 262 -14.38 -3.42 2.57
CA PHE A 262 -14.51 -4.46 1.56
C PHE A 262 -14.88 -3.88 0.19
N ARG A 263 -14.27 -4.43 -0.87
CA ARG A 263 -14.86 -4.45 -2.21
C ARG A 263 -15.64 -5.75 -2.32
N ILE A 264 -16.94 -5.69 -2.55
CA ILE A 264 -17.77 -6.89 -2.68
C ILE A 264 -17.83 -7.30 -4.15
N ASP A 265 -17.24 -8.45 -4.44
CA ASP A 265 -17.26 -9.08 -5.75
C ASP A 265 -18.67 -9.46 -6.18
N ALA A 266 -18.96 -9.32 -7.47
CA ALA A 266 -20.21 -9.79 -8.08
C ALA A 266 -21.48 -9.34 -7.32
N ALA A 267 -21.49 -8.15 -6.69
CA ALA A 267 -22.62 -7.69 -5.89
C ALA A 267 -23.93 -7.60 -6.70
N LYS A 268 -23.84 -7.35 -8.02
CA LYS A 268 -24.95 -7.44 -8.98
C LYS A 268 -25.73 -8.76 -8.90
N HIS A 269 -25.03 -9.85 -8.59
CA HIS A 269 -25.54 -11.22 -8.54
C HIS A 269 -26.10 -11.62 -7.17
N MET A 270 -26.04 -10.73 -6.19
CA MET A 270 -26.67 -10.93 -4.88
C MET A 270 -27.87 -10.01 -4.70
N TRP A 271 -28.84 -10.44 -3.90
CA TRP A 271 -29.94 -9.57 -3.48
C TRP A 271 -29.41 -8.50 -2.50
N PRO A 272 -29.75 -7.20 -2.70
CA PRO A 272 -29.33 -6.13 -1.77
C PRO A 272 -29.71 -6.39 -0.31
N ALA A 273 -30.87 -7.02 -0.08
CA ALA A 273 -31.34 -7.39 1.25
C ALA A 273 -30.44 -8.42 1.95
N ASP A 274 -29.84 -9.35 1.20
CA ASP A 274 -28.95 -10.37 1.75
C ASP A 274 -27.60 -9.77 2.13
N ILE A 275 -27.08 -8.85 1.30
CA ILE A 275 -25.87 -8.07 1.62
C ILE A 275 -26.11 -7.21 2.87
N GLN A 276 -27.24 -6.50 2.96
CA GLN A 276 -27.59 -5.72 4.16
C GLN A 276 -27.61 -6.59 5.41
N ALA A 277 -28.23 -7.78 5.33
CA ALA A 277 -28.33 -8.68 6.46
C ALA A 277 -26.95 -9.17 6.94
N VAL A 278 -25.98 -9.35 6.04
CA VAL A 278 -24.58 -9.61 6.42
C VAL A 278 -23.97 -8.37 7.07
N GLN A 279 -24.12 -7.18 6.49
CA GLN A 279 -23.55 -5.93 7.03
C GLN A 279 -24.05 -5.61 8.44
N ASP A 280 -25.31 -5.92 8.74
CA ASP A 280 -25.93 -5.72 10.05
C ASP A 280 -25.32 -6.61 11.15
N LEU A 281 -24.67 -7.72 10.76
CA LEU A 281 -23.99 -8.64 11.68
C LEU A 281 -22.53 -8.24 11.95
N LEU A 282 -22.03 -7.19 11.32
CA LEU A 282 -20.61 -6.85 11.39
C LEU A 282 -20.24 -6.02 12.62
N HIS A 283 -19.07 -6.34 13.16
CA HIS A 283 -18.39 -5.57 14.17
C HIS A 283 -18.10 -4.14 13.69
N ASP A 284 -17.92 -3.23 14.64
CA ASP A 284 -17.27 -1.96 14.35
C ASP A 284 -15.76 -2.20 14.13
N LEU A 285 -15.10 -1.29 13.40
CA LEU A 285 -13.68 -1.37 13.11
C LEU A 285 -12.82 -1.35 14.38
N ASN A 286 -11.71 -2.10 14.34
CA ASN A 286 -10.84 -2.31 15.49
C ASN A 286 -10.12 -1.02 15.94
N VAL A 287 -10.47 -0.50 17.12
CA VAL A 287 -9.86 0.74 17.67
C VAL A 287 -8.36 0.63 17.91
N ASP A 288 -7.83 -0.57 18.17
CA ASP A 288 -6.39 -0.80 18.37
C ASP A 288 -5.59 -0.60 17.07
N GLN A 289 -6.27 -0.59 15.93
CA GLN A 289 -5.70 -0.37 14.60
C GLN A 289 -5.85 1.09 14.14
N GLY A 290 -6.12 2.00 15.09
CA GLY A 290 -6.20 3.44 14.85
C GLY A 290 -7.50 3.88 14.18
N PHE A 291 -8.57 3.10 14.30
CA PHE A 291 -9.92 3.51 13.87
C PHE A 291 -10.68 4.19 15.02
N PRO A 292 -11.51 5.21 14.75
CA PRO A 292 -12.39 5.78 15.76
C PRO A 292 -13.40 4.74 16.28
N ALA A 293 -13.73 4.80 17.57
CA ALA A 293 -14.74 3.91 18.16
C ALA A 293 -16.12 4.08 17.49
N GLY A 294 -16.81 2.96 17.25
CA GLY A 294 -18.13 2.95 16.61
C GLY A 294 -18.10 3.10 15.08
N THR A 295 -16.92 3.05 14.45
CA THR A 295 -16.79 3.17 13.00
C THR A 295 -17.22 1.88 12.31
N LYS A 296 -18.11 1.96 11.31
CA LYS A 296 -18.48 0.80 10.49
C LYS A 296 -17.45 0.54 9.37
N PRO A 297 -17.31 -0.70 8.89
CA PRO A 297 -16.47 -0.98 7.73
C PRO A 297 -16.97 -0.24 6.49
N PHE A 298 -16.04 0.19 5.64
CA PHE A 298 -16.33 0.76 4.32
C PHE A 298 -16.76 -0.34 3.33
N PHE A 299 -17.66 -0.02 2.40
CA PHE A 299 -18.06 -0.94 1.33
C PHE A 299 -18.04 -0.27 -0.04
N ALA A 300 -17.48 -0.98 -1.02
CA ALA A 300 -17.65 -0.72 -2.44
C ALA A 300 -18.21 -1.97 -3.14
N HIS A 301 -19.43 -1.89 -3.66
CA HIS A 301 -20.13 -3.00 -4.29
C HIS A 301 -19.85 -3.02 -5.79
N GLU A 302 -19.36 -4.14 -6.29
CA GLU A 302 -19.24 -4.33 -7.72
C GLU A 302 -20.60 -4.58 -8.36
N VAL A 303 -21.10 -3.56 -9.04
CA VAL A 303 -22.28 -3.63 -9.87
C VAL A 303 -21.91 -3.15 -11.27
N ILE A 304 -21.70 -4.10 -12.19
CA ILE A 304 -21.44 -3.77 -13.59
C ILE A 304 -22.76 -3.32 -14.22
N ASP A 305 -23.00 -2.01 -14.22
CA ASP A 305 -24.14 -1.36 -14.86
C ASP A 305 -23.62 -0.44 -15.97
N ARG A 306 -23.88 -0.81 -17.22
CA ARG A 306 -23.61 0.02 -18.40
C ARG A 306 -24.91 0.46 -19.09
N ASN A 307 -26.01 0.53 -18.33
CA ASN A 307 -27.38 0.67 -18.84
C ASN A 307 -27.81 -0.45 -19.80
N ASP A 308 -27.29 -1.66 -19.58
CA ASP A 308 -27.42 -2.82 -20.47
C ASP A 308 -28.15 -4.01 -19.85
N GLY A 309 -28.73 -3.85 -18.65
CA GLY A 309 -29.47 -4.89 -17.94
C GLY A 309 -30.55 -4.34 -17.01
N ALA A 310 -31.23 -5.26 -16.30
CA ALA A 310 -32.33 -4.92 -15.40
C ALA A 310 -31.89 -4.53 -13.98
N VAL A 311 -30.67 -4.88 -13.58
CA VAL A 311 -30.10 -4.53 -12.27
C VAL A 311 -29.28 -3.25 -12.38
N THR A 312 -29.55 -2.30 -11.50
CA THR A 312 -28.98 -0.94 -11.52
C THR A 312 -28.19 -0.63 -10.26
N VAL A 313 -27.24 0.33 -10.34
CA VAL A 313 -26.42 0.73 -9.18
C VAL A 313 -27.24 1.34 -8.04
N GLN A 314 -28.37 1.99 -8.34
CA GLN A 314 -29.23 2.67 -7.37
C GLN A 314 -29.82 1.71 -6.34
N GLU A 315 -29.98 0.42 -6.69
CA GLU A 315 -30.45 -0.62 -5.77
C GLU A 315 -29.49 -0.86 -4.59
N TYR A 316 -28.23 -0.43 -4.70
CA TYR A 316 -27.17 -0.70 -3.72
C TYR A 316 -26.73 0.53 -2.93
N TYR A 317 -27.34 1.70 -3.15
CA TYR A 317 -26.95 2.95 -2.48
C TYR A 317 -27.06 2.91 -0.95
N GLY A 318 -27.94 2.06 -0.40
CA GLY A 318 -28.08 1.88 1.05
C GLY A 318 -26.95 1.07 1.68
N LEU A 319 -26.13 0.39 0.88
CA LEU A 319 -25.16 -0.60 1.33
C LEU A 319 -23.72 -0.08 1.34
N GLY A 320 -23.48 1.11 0.81
CA GLY A 320 -22.15 1.69 0.60
C GLY A 320 -22.00 2.28 -0.79
N ARG A 321 -20.75 2.38 -1.26
CA ARG A 321 -20.43 2.86 -2.60
C ARG A 321 -20.62 1.78 -3.66
N VAL A 322 -20.71 2.19 -4.92
CA VAL A 322 -20.93 1.32 -6.08
C VAL A 322 -19.92 1.61 -7.18
N THR A 323 -19.38 0.57 -7.80
CA THR A 323 -18.44 0.70 -8.91
C THR A 323 -19.09 1.35 -10.14
N GLU A 324 -18.54 2.44 -10.65
CA GLU A 324 -19.12 3.16 -11.79
C GLU A 324 -18.45 2.80 -13.12
N PHE A 325 -18.88 1.70 -13.74
CA PHE A 325 -18.29 1.20 -15.00
C PHE A 325 -18.56 2.11 -16.20
N ARG A 326 -19.60 2.96 -16.20
CA ARG A 326 -19.80 3.94 -17.29
C ARG A 326 -18.74 5.02 -17.26
N TYR A 327 -18.12 5.28 -16.09
CA TYR A 327 -17.00 6.20 -16.00
C TYR A 327 -15.80 5.69 -16.83
N CYS A 328 -15.49 4.40 -16.82
CA CYS A 328 -14.42 3.81 -17.63
C CYS A 328 -14.60 4.15 -19.13
N GLN A 329 -15.84 4.07 -19.63
CA GLN A 329 -16.16 4.45 -21.02
C GLN A 329 -16.01 5.94 -21.27
N LYS A 330 -16.60 6.76 -20.40
CA LYS A 330 -16.59 8.22 -20.52
C LYS A 330 -15.16 8.78 -20.48
N ILE A 331 -14.31 8.27 -19.58
CA ILE A 331 -12.92 8.71 -19.52
C ILE A 331 -12.12 8.24 -20.74
N ALA A 332 -12.33 7.01 -21.21
CA ALA A 332 -11.67 6.53 -22.42
C ALA A 332 -12.01 7.39 -23.65
N TRP A 333 -13.31 7.67 -23.86
CA TRP A 333 -13.74 8.56 -24.95
C TRP A 333 -13.23 9.99 -24.77
N GLY A 334 -13.23 10.50 -23.54
CA GLY A 334 -12.72 11.84 -23.23
C GLY A 334 -11.21 11.99 -23.48
N ILE A 335 -10.40 10.97 -23.19
CA ILE A 335 -8.98 11.01 -23.57
C ILE A 335 -8.81 10.88 -25.09
N GLN A 336 -9.68 10.13 -25.78
CA GLN A 336 -9.65 10.09 -27.24
C GLN A 336 -10.05 11.43 -27.88
N ASP A 337 -11.05 12.11 -27.34
CA ASP A 337 -11.53 13.43 -27.75
C ASP A 337 -11.71 14.34 -26.52
N PRO A 338 -10.70 15.18 -26.19
CA PRO A 338 -10.70 16.02 -25.00
C PRO A 338 -11.90 16.96 -24.87
N ASN A 339 -12.62 17.26 -25.96
CA ASN A 339 -13.84 18.06 -25.92
C ASN A 339 -14.97 17.39 -25.12
N GLN A 340 -14.89 16.07 -24.90
CA GLN A 340 -15.90 15.30 -24.16
C GLN A 340 -15.64 15.26 -22.64
N LEU A 341 -14.44 15.64 -22.19
CA LEU A 341 -14.02 15.52 -20.79
C LEU A 341 -14.85 16.40 -19.83
N TYR A 342 -15.40 17.52 -20.31
CA TYR A 342 -16.31 18.34 -19.50
C TYR A 342 -17.56 17.55 -19.05
N GLY A 343 -18.01 16.60 -19.89
CA GLY A 343 -19.15 15.73 -19.64
C GLY A 343 -18.77 14.31 -19.21
N VAL A 344 -17.59 14.13 -18.61
CA VAL A 344 -17.12 12.81 -18.13
C VAL A 344 -18.08 12.22 -17.10
N TYR A 345 -18.61 13.05 -16.20
CA TYR A 345 -19.70 12.72 -15.30
C TYR A 345 -21.00 13.23 -15.92
N ASP A 346 -21.95 12.31 -16.06
CA ASP A 346 -23.21 12.57 -16.73
C ASP A 346 -24.35 11.84 -15.98
N PRO A 347 -25.07 12.53 -15.08
CA PRO A 347 -26.21 11.92 -14.39
C PRO A 347 -27.33 11.52 -15.37
N GLY A 348 -27.40 12.13 -16.56
CA GLY A 348 -28.34 11.74 -17.62
C GLY A 348 -28.04 10.35 -18.21
N TRP A 349 -26.84 9.81 -17.97
CA TRP A 349 -26.45 8.44 -18.31
C TRP A 349 -26.72 7.44 -17.18
N GLY A 350 -27.48 7.83 -16.15
CA GLY A 350 -27.77 6.96 -15.00
C GLY A 350 -26.57 6.73 -14.08
N MET A 351 -25.46 7.44 -14.32
CA MET A 351 -24.25 7.37 -13.50
C MET A 351 -24.57 7.63 -12.03
N ALA A 352 -23.85 6.97 -11.14
CA ALA A 352 -24.05 7.06 -9.71
C ALA A 352 -23.89 8.49 -9.20
N ASP A 353 -24.57 8.82 -8.12
CA ASP A 353 -24.38 10.12 -7.47
C ASP A 353 -22.93 10.26 -6.98
N PRO A 354 -22.34 11.46 -6.97
CA PRO A 354 -20.90 11.64 -6.67
C PRO A 354 -20.46 11.09 -5.32
N ASP A 355 -21.33 11.12 -4.31
CA ASP A 355 -21.09 10.59 -2.97
C ASP A 355 -21.24 9.06 -2.90
N LYS A 356 -21.88 8.43 -3.89
CA LYS A 356 -22.07 6.96 -4.01
C LYS A 356 -21.08 6.30 -4.96
N ALA A 357 -20.52 7.04 -5.90
CA ALA A 357 -19.65 6.49 -6.93
C ALA A 357 -18.29 6.03 -6.36
N PHE A 358 -17.86 4.84 -6.79
CA PHE A 358 -16.50 4.32 -6.69
C PHE A 358 -15.93 4.22 -8.10
N VAL A 359 -15.00 5.13 -8.43
CA VAL A 359 -14.56 5.40 -9.81
C VAL A 359 -13.14 4.90 -10.06
N PHE A 360 -12.90 4.41 -11.27
CA PHE A 360 -11.61 3.92 -11.72
C PHE A 360 -11.53 4.00 -13.24
N VAL A 361 -10.32 4.12 -13.78
CA VAL A 361 -10.09 4.17 -15.23
C VAL A 361 -10.26 2.78 -15.84
N ASP A 362 -9.72 1.78 -15.16
CA ASP A 362 -9.83 0.35 -15.44
C ASP A 362 -9.84 -0.45 -14.13
N ASN A 363 -10.10 -1.75 -14.24
CA ASN A 363 -9.98 -2.71 -13.16
C ASN A 363 -9.29 -3.99 -13.67
N HIS A 364 -9.21 -4.99 -12.81
CA HIS A 364 -8.58 -6.27 -13.13
C HIS A 364 -9.33 -7.05 -14.23
N ASP A 365 -10.63 -6.83 -14.43
CA ASP A 365 -11.42 -7.49 -15.48
C ASP A 365 -11.32 -6.80 -16.84
N ASN A 366 -11.73 -5.52 -16.90
CA ASN A 366 -11.94 -4.82 -18.16
C ASN A 366 -10.63 -4.52 -18.90
N GLN A 367 -9.49 -4.46 -18.18
CA GLN A 367 -8.16 -4.32 -18.79
C GLN A 367 -7.75 -5.54 -19.63
N ARG A 368 -8.40 -6.68 -19.41
CA ARG A 368 -8.11 -7.96 -20.06
C ARG A 368 -9.31 -8.56 -20.78
N GLY A 369 -10.36 -7.79 -21.02
CA GLY A 369 -11.50 -8.22 -21.83
C GLY A 369 -12.65 -8.88 -21.06
N HIS A 370 -12.55 -9.00 -19.74
CA HIS A 370 -13.61 -9.52 -18.87
C HIS A 370 -14.50 -8.37 -18.36
N GLY A 371 -15.65 -8.69 -17.76
CA GLY A 371 -16.45 -7.77 -16.92
C GLY A 371 -16.56 -6.32 -17.41
N GLY A 372 -17.51 -6.01 -18.29
CA GLY A 372 -17.74 -4.63 -18.74
C GLY A 372 -16.64 -4.06 -19.66
N ALA A 373 -15.80 -4.91 -20.26
CA ALA A 373 -14.76 -4.54 -21.22
C ALA A 373 -15.27 -3.82 -22.49
N GLY A 374 -14.32 -3.27 -23.23
CA GLY A 374 -14.55 -2.40 -24.39
C GLY A 374 -14.63 -0.94 -23.96
N ASP A 375 -14.03 -0.03 -24.74
CA ASP A 375 -13.94 1.39 -24.43
C ASP A 375 -13.32 1.67 -23.06
N THR A 376 -12.14 1.11 -22.78
CA THR A 376 -11.42 1.28 -21.51
C THR A 376 -9.99 1.73 -21.83
N LEU A 377 -9.34 2.49 -20.94
CA LEU A 377 -7.91 2.79 -21.03
C LEU A 377 -7.14 1.84 -20.12
N THR A 378 -5.99 1.33 -20.56
CA THR A 378 -5.18 0.41 -19.74
C THR A 378 -3.71 0.78 -19.84
N HIS A 379 -2.88 0.22 -18.96
CA HIS A 379 -1.43 0.38 -19.01
C HIS A 379 -0.79 -0.03 -20.35
N LYS A 380 -1.48 -0.79 -21.21
CA LYS A 380 -1.02 -1.14 -22.57
C LYS A 380 -0.90 0.10 -23.48
N TRP A 381 -1.54 1.21 -23.13
CA TRP A 381 -1.38 2.52 -23.78
C TRP A 381 -0.90 3.55 -22.74
N PRO A 382 0.39 3.48 -22.34
CA PRO A 382 0.89 4.13 -21.13
C PRO A 382 0.75 5.65 -21.13
N HIS A 383 0.83 6.29 -22.31
CA HIS A 383 0.62 7.73 -22.46
C HIS A 383 -0.84 8.13 -22.18
N ASP A 384 -1.80 7.53 -22.88
CA ASP A 384 -3.23 7.84 -22.73
C ASP A 384 -3.76 7.44 -21.35
N TYR A 385 -3.23 6.35 -20.78
CA TYR A 385 -3.59 5.90 -19.44
C TYR A 385 -3.13 6.89 -18.35
N ARG A 386 -1.91 7.44 -18.44
CA ARG A 386 -1.45 8.52 -17.54
C ARG A 386 -2.41 9.70 -17.55
N LEU A 387 -2.79 10.17 -18.73
CA LEU A 387 -3.73 11.28 -18.89
C LEU A 387 -5.09 10.96 -18.27
N GLY A 388 -5.63 9.76 -18.53
CA GLY A 388 -6.91 9.32 -17.98
C GLY A 388 -6.92 9.26 -16.46
N VAL A 389 -5.86 8.70 -15.84
CA VAL A 389 -5.74 8.61 -14.39
C VAL A 389 -5.51 9.99 -13.77
N ALA A 390 -4.60 10.79 -14.33
CA ALA A 390 -4.33 12.15 -13.84
C ALA A 390 -5.59 13.04 -13.86
N PHE A 391 -6.34 13.01 -14.96
CA PHE A 391 -7.62 13.71 -15.05
C PHE A 391 -8.64 13.19 -14.03
N THR A 392 -8.74 11.85 -13.87
CA THR A 392 -9.61 11.22 -12.88
C THR A 392 -9.31 11.67 -11.45
N LEU A 393 -8.03 11.84 -11.11
CA LEU A 393 -7.59 12.33 -9.81
C LEU A 393 -7.85 13.83 -9.65
N ALA A 394 -7.72 14.61 -10.72
CA ALA A 394 -7.92 16.06 -10.71
C ALA A 394 -9.40 16.48 -10.56
N GLN A 395 -10.34 15.67 -11.03
CA GLN A 395 -11.77 15.99 -11.08
C GLN A 395 -12.53 15.60 -9.77
N PRO A 396 -13.68 16.25 -9.43
CA PRO A 396 -14.34 16.11 -8.11
C PRO A 396 -15.32 14.92 -7.94
N TYR A 397 -15.48 14.04 -8.91
CA TYR A 397 -16.45 12.95 -8.94
C TYR A 397 -15.92 11.65 -8.35
N GLY A 398 -16.67 11.11 -7.38
CA GLY A 398 -16.50 9.76 -6.84
C GLY A 398 -15.31 9.57 -5.91
N PHE A 399 -15.28 8.41 -5.24
CA PHE A 399 -14.11 7.92 -4.51
C PHE A 399 -13.26 7.09 -5.45
N THR A 400 -11.95 7.32 -5.52
CA THR A 400 -11.14 6.86 -6.64
C THR A 400 -10.30 5.64 -6.28
N ARG A 401 -10.20 4.71 -7.23
CA ARG A 401 -9.23 3.62 -7.20
C ARG A 401 -8.34 3.67 -8.44
N ILE A 402 -7.04 3.55 -8.22
CA ILE A 402 -6.03 3.36 -9.25
C ILE A 402 -5.75 1.87 -9.35
N MET A 403 -5.73 1.32 -10.56
CA MET A 403 -5.27 -0.04 -10.78
C MET A 403 -3.74 -0.11 -10.70
N SER A 404 -3.20 -1.15 -10.07
CA SER A 404 -1.79 -1.51 -10.15
C SER A 404 -1.67 -2.94 -10.66
N SER A 405 -1.21 -3.07 -11.90
CA SER A 405 -1.27 -4.29 -12.69
C SER A 405 0.08 -5.03 -12.72
N TYR A 406 0.04 -6.20 -13.33
CA TYR A 406 1.19 -6.88 -13.91
C TYR A 406 1.00 -7.01 -15.43
N TYR A 407 2.09 -7.21 -16.16
CA TYR A 407 2.04 -7.42 -17.60
C TYR A 407 1.51 -8.82 -17.91
N PHE A 408 0.41 -8.87 -18.65
CA PHE A 408 -0.10 -10.05 -19.33
C PHE A 408 -0.22 -9.67 -20.80
N GLY A 409 0.26 -10.54 -21.69
CA GLY A 409 0.27 -10.28 -23.13
C GLY A 409 -1.15 -10.23 -23.70
N ASP A 410 -1.41 -11.03 -24.73
CA ASP A 410 -2.76 -11.22 -25.25
C ASP A 410 -3.54 -12.31 -24.48
N ASP A 411 -2.94 -12.84 -23.41
CA ASP A 411 -3.52 -13.87 -22.57
C ASP A 411 -4.30 -13.25 -21.41
N SER A 412 -5.63 -13.27 -21.52
CA SER A 412 -6.54 -12.72 -20.51
C SER A 412 -6.63 -13.56 -19.24
N ASP A 413 -6.20 -14.83 -19.28
CA ASP A 413 -6.27 -15.76 -18.15
C ASP A 413 -4.98 -15.79 -17.33
N GLN A 414 -3.89 -15.19 -17.85
CA GLN A 414 -2.56 -15.22 -17.27
C GLN A 414 -2.55 -14.77 -15.80
N GLY A 415 -1.94 -15.60 -14.93
CA GLY A 415 -1.62 -15.23 -13.55
C GLY A 415 -0.50 -14.16 -13.44
N PRO A 416 -0.21 -13.67 -12.22
CA PRO A 416 0.88 -12.74 -11.96
C PRO A 416 2.26 -13.32 -12.31
N PRO A 417 3.30 -12.47 -12.37
CA PRO A 417 4.68 -12.90 -12.40
C PRO A 417 4.95 -13.94 -11.30
N HIS A 418 5.63 -15.02 -11.65
CA HIS A 418 5.80 -16.16 -10.77
C HIS A 418 7.20 -16.79 -10.88
N ASN A 419 7.61 -17.46 -9.81
CA ASN A 419 8.81 -18.26 -9.75
C ASN A 419 8.64 -19.58 -10.54
N SER A 420 9.69 -20.40 -10.61
CA SER A 420 9.65 -21.69 -11.33
C SER A 420 8.64 -22.70 -10.76
N ASP A 421 8.23 -22.54 -9.51
CA ASP A 421 7.23 -23.35 -8.81
C ASP A 421 5.80 -22.77 -8.90
N TYR A 422 5.61 -21.68 -9.66
CA TYR A 422 4.36 -20.91 -9.80
C TYR A 422 3.91 -20.12 -8.56
N SER A 423 4.72 -20.05 -7.50
CA SER A 423 4.54 -19.05 -6.44
C SER A 423 4.68 -17.64 -7.02
N THR A 424 3.91 -16.68 -6.53
CA THR A 424 3.98 -15.29 -7.01
C THR A 424 5.37 -14.71 -6.73
N ALA A 425 5.99 -14.16 -7.77
CA ALA A 425 7.31 -13.54 -7.66
C ALA A 425 7.23 -12.23 -6.87
N ASN A 426 8.31 -11.86 -6.18
CA ASN A 426 8.40 -10.59 -5.47
C ASN A 426 8.25 -9.39 -6.41
N VAL A 427 7.81 -8.25 -5.87
CA VAL A 427 7.82 -6.98 -6.59
C VAL A 427 9.20 -6.32 -6.52
N VAL A 428 9.85 -6.18 -7.67
CA VAL A 428 11.19 -5.58 -7.77
C VAL A 428 11.08 -4.08 -8.01
N ILE A 429 11.67 -3.26 -7.13
CA ILE A 429 11.74 -1.80 -7.30
C ILE A 429 13.10 -1.38 -7.81
N THR A 430 13.13 -0.67 -8.93
CA THR A 430 14.35 -0.17 -9.57
C THR A 430 14.80 1.15 -8.96
N SER A 431 16.04 1.57 -9.25
CA SER A 431 16.63 2.79 -8.68
C SER A 431 15.96 4.10 -9.12
N ASP A 432 15.16 4.06 -10.18
CA ASP A 432 14.29 5.15 -10.66
C ASP A 432 12.87 5.09 -10.03
N ASN A 433 12.71 4.30 -8.95
CA ASN A 433 11.47 4.14 -8.18
C ASN A 433 10.30 3.50 -8.95
N GLN A 434 10.59 2.90 -10.11
CA GLN A 434 9.64 2.13 -10.91
C GLN A 434 9.70 0.64 -10.54
N CYS A 435 8.79 -0.15 -11.13
CA CYS A 435 8.80 -1.59 -10.96
C CYS A 435 9.43 -2.31 -12.14
N SER A 436 9.97 -3.49 -11.87
CA SER A 436 10.44 -4.44 -12.87
C SER A 436 9.96 -5.86 -12.55
N GLY A 437 10.47 -6.88 -13.26
CA GLY A 437 10.08 -8.28 -13.01
C GLY A 437 8.67 -8.65 -13.48
N GLY A 438 8.10 -7.88 -14.42
CA GLY A 438 6.75 -8.12 -14.95
C GLY A 438 5.64 -7.34 -14.23
N TRP A 439 5.97 -6.58 -13.19
CA TRP A 439 5.04 -5.68 -12.50
C TRP A 439 4.96 -4.31 -13.20
N VAL A 440 3.76 -3.75 -13.34
CA VAL A 440 3.52 -2.48 -14.03
C VAL A 440 3.64 -1.28 -13.07
N CYS A 441 3.03 -1.40 -11.89
CA CYS A 441 3.04 -0.39 -10.83
C CYS A 441 2.61 1.01 -11.28
N GLU A 442 1.45 1.13 -11.91
CA GLU A 442 0.91 2.41 -12.38
C GLU A 442 0.79 3.44 -11.25
N HIS A 443 0.54 2.98 -10.02
CA HIS A 443 0.53 3.82 -8.82
C HIS A 443 1.87 4.51 -8.51
N ARG A 444 2.98 4.09 -9.13
CA ARG A 444 4.32 4.68 -9.02
C ARG A 444 4.68 5.61 -10.17
N TRP A 445 3.82 5.71 -11.18
CA TRP A 445 4.09 6.60 -12.32
C TRP A 445 4.01 8.07 -11.86
N PRO A 446 4.97 8.93 -12.24
CA PRO A 446 5.08 10.29 -11.71
C PRO A 446 3.79 11.11 -11.79
N SER A 447 3.16 11.20 -12.96
CA SER A 447 1.89 11.91 -13.13
C SER A 447 0.72 11.31 -12.34
N ILE A 448 0.79 10.06 -11.90
CA ILE A 448 -0.28 9.40 -11.15
C ILE A 448 -0.12 9.69 -9.66
N TYR A 449 1.01 9.30 -9.05
CA TYR A 449 1.16 9.41 -7.61
C TYR A 449 1.20 10.89 -7.15
N LYS A 450 1.73 11.80 -7.98
CA LYS A 450 1.73 13.24 -7.68
C LYS A 450 0.31 13.80 -7.73
N MET A 451 -0.53 13.30 -8.63
CA MET A 451 -1.93 13.70 -8.70
C MET A 451 -2.79 13.15 -7.55
N VAL A 452 -2.34 12.10 -6.85
CA VAL A 452 -2.93 11.70 -5.55
C VAL A 452 -2.78 12.82 -4.52
N ARG A 453 -1.59 13.43 -4.45
CA ARG A 453 -1.33 14.57 -3.56
C ARG A 453 -2.14 15.80 -3.95
N PHE A 454 -2.24 16.09 -5.25
CA PHE A 454 -3.12 17.15 -5.76
C PHE A 454 -4.56 16.93 -5.30
N ARG A 455 -5.10 15.72 -5.49
CA ARG A 455 -6.47 15.38 -5.09
C ARG A 455 -6.70 15.60 -3.59
N ASN A 456 -5.77 15.17 -2.76
CA ASN A 456 -5.83 15.39 -1.31
C ASN A 456 -5.84 16.88 -0.95
N ALA A 457 -5.00 17.69 -1.62
CA ALA A 457 -4.89 19.12 -1.35
C ALA A 457 -6.15 19.91 -1.75
N VAL A 458 -6.84 19.50 -2.82
CA VAL A 458 -8.02 20.21 -3.33
C VAL A 458 -9.35 19.67 -2.77
N GLY A 459 -9.35 18.50 -2.15
CA GLY A 459 -10.51 17.89 -1.50
C GLY A 459 -11.76 17.85 -2.38
N ASN A 460 -12.91 18.26 -1.82
CA ASN A 460 -14.22 18.25 -2.49
C ASN A 460 -14.57 19.57 -3.21
N THR A 461 -13.58 20.44 -3.48
CA THR A 461 -13.84 21.70 -4.21
C THR A 461 -14.45 21.44 -5.59
N ASN A 462 -15.33 22.31 -6.06
CA ASN A 462 -15.82 22.21 -7.43
C ASN A 462 -14.70 22.53 -8.43
N TRP A 463 -14.80 22.01 -9.64
CA TRP A 463 -14.00 22.53 -10.73
C TRP A 463 -14.56 23.87 -11.26
N GLU A 464 -13.68 24.78 -11.62
CA GLU A 464 -13.99 26.12 -12.13
C GLU A 464 -12.98 26.48 -13.23
N ASN A 465 -13.22 27.58 -13.96
CA ASN A 465 -12.29 28.06 -15.01
C ASN A 465 -11.91 26.97 -16.04
N TYR A 466 -12.87 26.11 -16.40
CA TYR A 466 -12.63 25.04 -17.36
C TYR A 466 -12.25 25.61 -18.73
N PHE A 467 -11.14 25.13 -19.26
CA PHE A 467 -10.57 25.49 -20.55
C PHE A 467 -10.32 24.20 -21.34
N CYS A 468 -10.74 24.19 -22.60
CA CYS A 468 -10.48 23.10 -23.53
C CYS A 468 -10.23 23.69 -24.92
N ASP A 469 -9.10 23.34 -25.51
CA ASP A 469 -8.71 23.76 -26.86
C ASP A 469 -7.96 22.64 -27.56
N GLY A 470 -8.67 21.89 -28.40
CA GLY A 470 -8.14 20.74 -29.14
C GLY A 470 -7.58 19.66 -28.21
N ASN A 471 -6.26 19.66 -28.03
CA ASN A 471 -5.54 18.68 -27.21
C ASN A 471 -5.32 19.14 -25.76
N ILE A 472 -5.63 20.39 -25.42
CA ILE A 472 -5.35 20.97 -24.10
C ILE A 472 -6.62 20.94 -23.26
N VAL A 473 -6.51 20.50 -22.01
CA VAL A 473 -7.56 20.64 -20.99
C VAL A 473 -6.96 21.22 -19.73
N ALA A 474 -7.61 22.21 -19.15
CA ALA A 474 -7.20 22.80 -17.88
C ALA A 474 -8.41 23.27 -17.08
N PHE A 475 -8.30 23.24 -15.76
CA PHE A 475 -9.31 23.78 -14.86
C PHE A 475 -8.73 24.02 -13.47
N SER A 476 -9.39 24.87 -12.72
CA SER A 476 -9.13 25.11 -11.30
C SER A 476 -10.02 24.24 -10.43
N ARG A 477 -9.56 23.93 -9.21
CA ARG A 477 -10.31 23.28 -8.15
C ARG A 477 -10.48 24.30 -7.01
N GLY A 478 -11.54 25.09 -7.14
CA GLY A 478 -11.72 26.35 -6.39
C GLY A 478 -10.47 27.23 -6.48
N ASN A 479 -10.07 27.80 -5.34
CA ASN A 479 -8.83 28.57 -5.21
C ASN A 479 -7.65 27.73 -4.66
N LEU A 480 -7.82 26.41 -4.51
CA LEU A 480 -6.85 25.53 -3.85
C LEU A 480 -5.84 24.91 -4.82
N GLY A 481 -6.23 24.66 -6.06
CA GLY A 481 -5.32 24.09 -7.05
C GLY A 481 -5.76 24.31 -8.49
N PHE A 482 -4.84 24.10 -9.41
CA PHE A 482 -5.05 24.19 -10.85
C PHE A 482 -4.37 23.01 -11.54
N PHE A 483 -5.09 22.40 -12.48
CA PHE A 483 -4.66 21.27 -13.27
C PHE A 483 -4.66 21.64 -14.75
N ALA A 484 -3.65 21.17 -15.49
CA ALA A 484 -3.61 21.20 -16.93
C ALA A 484 -3.00 19.91 -17.48
N MET A 485 -3.45 19.49 -18.66
CA MET A 485 -2.82 18.43 -19.43
C MET A 485 -2.88 18.75 -20.91
N ILE A 486 -1.98 18.14 -21.67
CA ILE A 486 -1.99 18.19 -23.13
C ILE A 486 -1.91 16.78 -23.69
N LYS A 487 -2.78 16.45 -24.64
CA LYS A 487 -2.77 15.12 -25.27
C LYS A 487 -1.57 14.90 -26.19
N TYR A 488 -1.16 15.89 -26.98
CA TYR A 488 -0.02 15.75 -27.88
C TYR A 488 0.75 17.06 -28.04
N GLY A 489 2.07 16.96 -28.10
CA GLY A 489 2.97 18.08 -28.26
C GLY A 489 3.18 18.86 -26.96
N THR A 490 3.42 20.16 -27.09
CA THR A 490 3.72 21.05 -25.95
C THR A 490 2.71 22.18 -25.88
N MET A 491 2.51 22.74 -24.68
CA MET A 491 1.71 23.96 -24.50
C MET A 491 2.50 25.06 -23.82
N SER A 492 2.17 26.30 -24.16
CA SER A 492 2.53 27.51 -23.41
C SER A 492 1.41 28.53 -23.57
N GLN A 493 0.56 28.66 -22.55
CA GLN A 493 -0.64 29.50 -22.59
C GLN A 493 -0.85 30.24 -21.27
N THR A 494 -1.33 31.48 -21.35
CA THR A 494 -1.77 32.22 -20.15
C THR A 494 -3.22 31.86 -19.84
N LEU A 495 -3.46 31.22 -18.70
CA LEU A 495 -4.77 30.72 -18.31
C LEU A 495 -5.21 31.33 -16.98
N GLN A 496 -6.53 31.44 -16.77
CA GLN A 496 -7.11 31.84 -15.49
C GLN A 496 -7.09 30.65 -14.54
N THR A 497 -6.30 30.73 -13.47
CA THR A 497 -6.12 29.61 -12.54
C THR A 497 -7.07 29.65 -11.35
N GLY A 498 -7.72 30.78 -11.07
CA GLY A 498 -8.54 30.97 -9.88
C GLY A 498 -7.76 30.95 -8.56
N MET A 499 -6.44 30.71 -8.60
CA MET A 499 -5.58 30.65 -7.42
C MET A 499 -5.16 32.05 -6.97
N PRO A 500 -4.85 32.25 -5.67
CA PRO A 500 -4.26 33.49 -5.19
C PRO A 500 -2.93 33.82 -5.89
N ALA A 501 -2.58 35.10 -5.95
CA ALA A 501 -1.30 35.52 -6.49
C ALA A 501 -0.14 34.97 -5.64
N GLY A 502 0.87 34.40 -6.30
CA GLY A 502 1.99 33.75 -5.62
C GLY A 502 2.82 32.88 -6.54
N ALA A 503 3.93 32.38 -6.01
CA ALA A 503 4.76 31.37 -6.66
C ALA A 503 4.32 29.99 -6.16
N TYR A 504 4.01 29.10 -7.10
CA TYR A 504 3.63 27.72 -6.86
C TYR A 504 4.60 26.80 -7.58
N GLU A 505 4.78 25.59 -7.06
CA GLU A 505 5.56 24.56 -7.70
C GLU A 505 4.63 23.62 -8.46
N ASP A 506 4.91 23.41 -9.74
CA ASP A 506 4.31 22.32 -10.49
C ASP A 506 4.80 21.00 -9.89
N ILE A 507 3.89 20.26 -9.29
CA ILE A 507 4.24 19.04 -8.57
C ILE A 507 4.84 18.00 -9.52
N VAL A 508 4.44 17.99 -10.80
CA VAL A 508 4.88 17.01 -11.81
C VAL A 508 6.30 17.31 -12.27
N SER A 509 6.55 18.50 -12.79
CA SER A 509 7.83 18.87 -13.42
C SER A 509 8.82 19.65 -12.52
N CYS A 510 8.40 20.01 -11.31
CA CYS A 510 9.14 20.90 -10.39
C CYS A 510 9.40 22.32 -10.91
N GLN A 511 8.74 22.76 -11.99
CA GLN A 511 8.87 24.14 -12.46
C GLN A 511 8.08 25.12 -11.57
N THR A 512 8.60 26.34 -11.41
CA THR A 512 7.86 27.40 -10.71
C THR A 512 6.82 28.05 -11.63
N VAL A 513 5.57 28.08 -11.19
CA VAL A 513 4.45 28.78 -11.82
C VAL A 513 4.10 30.02 -10.99
N ASN A 514 4.18 31.20 -11.62
CA ASN A 514 3.81 32.46 -10.97
C ASN A 514 2.38 32.85 -11.34
N VAL A 515 1.50 32.89 -10.35
CA VAL A 515 0.13 33.37 -10.48
C VAL A 515 0.10 34.88 -10.23
N ASN A 516 -0.44 35.63 -11.19
CA ASN A 516 -0.56 37.07 -11.16
C ASN A 516 -1.67 37.56 -10.21
N ALA A 517 -1.69 38.86 -9.93
CA ALA A 517 -2.71 39.49 -9.08
C ALA A 517 -4.16 39.33 -9.59
N ASP A 518 -4.34 39.07 -10.88
CA ASP A 518 -5.63 38.83 -11.52
C ASP A 518 -6.01 37.33 -11.63
N GLY A 519 -5.22 36.45 -11.00
CA GLY A 519 -5.41 34.99 -11.01
C GLY A 519 -4.92 34.30 -12.28
N THR A 520 -4.31 35.02 -13.23
CA THR A 520 -3.75 34.40 -14.44
C THR A 520 -2.34 33.86 -14.21
N ALA A 521 -1.96 32.79 -14.91
CA ALA A 521 -0.58 32.28 -14.92
C ALA A 521 -0.18 31.78 -16.30
N LEU A 522 1.11 31.87 -16.63
CA LEU A 522 1.68 31.19 -17.79
C LEU A 522 1.86 29.71 -17.47
N ILE A 523 1.06 28.86 -18.11
CA ILE A 523 1.08 27.41 -17.99
C ILE A 523 1.88 26.85 -19.15
N SER A 524 2.96 26.13 -18.85
CA SER A 524 3.80 25.51 -19.89
C SER A 524 4.01 24.04 -19.59
N ILE A 525 3.73 23.17 -20.56
CA ILE A 525 4.00 21.72 -20.49
C ILE A 525 4.87 21.39 -21.68
N SER A 526 6.10 20.96 -21.41
CA SER A 526 7.10 20.62 -22.43
C SER A 526 7.57 19.16 -22.38
N ASN A 527 7.23 18.43 -21.31
CA ASN A 527 7.55 17.01 -21.18
C ASN A 527 6.41 16.18 -21.80
N GLU A 528 6.65 15.58 -22.96
CA GLU A 528 5.67 14.73 -23.64
C GLU A 528 5.51 13.35 -22.98
N GLU A 529 6.45 12.91 -22.13
CA GLU A 529 6.34 11.65 -21.37
C GLU A 529 5.46 11.79 -20.12
N GLU A 530 5.47 12.98 -19.51
CA GLU A 530 4.63 13.33 -18.37
C GLU A 530 3.85 14.63 -18.69
N PRO A 531 2.86 14.58 -19.61
CA PRO A 531 2.22 15.76 -20.20
C PRO A 531 1.11 16.36 -19.30
N VAL A 532 1.39 16.45 -18.01
CA VAL A 532 0.50 16.94 -16.95
C VAL A 532 1.22 18.02 -16.16
N LEU A 533 0.50 19.08 -15.80
CA LEU A 533 0.91 20.10 -14.85
C LEU A 533 -0.14 20.23 -13.77
N ALA A 534 0.30 20.31 -12.52
CA ALA A 534 -0.59 20.58 -11.41
C ALA A 534 0.08 21.45 -10.34
N ILE A 535 -0.61 22.50 -9.91
CA ILE A 535 -0.18 23.37 -8.81
C ILE A 535 -1.27 23.38 -7.74
N CYS A 536 -0.88 23.35 -6.46
CA CYS A 536 -1.84 23.45 -5.35
C CYS A 536 -1.22 24.12 -4.13
N GLN A 537 -2.08 24.68 -3.27
CA GLN A 537 -1.66 25.30 -2.02
C GLN A 537 -1.03 24.23 -1.10
N GLY A 538 0.22 24.47 -0.68
CA GLY A 538 0.94 23.58 0.23
C GLY A 538 1.51 22.31 -0.41
N CYS A 539 1.38 22.15 -1.73
CA CYS A 539 1.97 21.04 -2.44
C CYS A 539 3.43 21.32 -2.81
N THR A 540 4.24 20.27 -2.81
CA THR A 540 5.65 20.28 -3.25
C THR A 540 5.87 19.22 -4.32
N CYS A 541 6.92 19.36 -5.12
CA CYS A 541 7.32 18.34 -6.08
C CYS A 541 8.20 17.23 -5.48
N GLU A 542 8.33 17.15 -4.15
CA GLU A 542 9.22 16.23 -3.45
C GLU A 542 8.94 14.76 -3.80
N GLU A 543 9.95 14.02 -4.23
CA GLU A 543 9.79 12.60 -4.54
C GLU A 543 9.64 11.79 -3.23
N PRO A 544 8.78 10.75 -3.18
CA PRO A 544 8.82 9.74 -2.13
C PRO A 544 10.25 9.18 -1.99
N PRO A 545 10.72 8.88 -0.76
CA PRO A 545 12.04 8.32 -0.58
C PRO A 545 12.21 7.04 -1.41
N VAL A 546 13.27 6.99 -2.21
CA VAL A 546 13.61 5.80 -3.00
C VAL A 546 14.23 4.77 -2.08
N VAL A 547 13.41 3.86 -1.57
CA VAL A 547 13.89 2.66 -0.89
C VAL A 547 13.95 1.55 -1.95
N THR A 548 15.11 1.38 -2.59
CA THR A 548 15.32 0.26 -3.52
C THR A 548 15.22 -1.05 -2.75
N ALA A 549 14.17 -1.81 -2.99
CA ALA A 549 14.14 -3.21 -2.58
C ALA A 549 14.85 -4.03 -3.66
N THR A 550 16.09 -4.44 -3.38
CA THR A 550 16.54 -5.72 -3.93
C THR A 550 15.66 -6.78 -3.25
N PRO A 551 14.96 -7.66 -3.99
CA PRO A 551 14.23 -8.74 -3.36
C PRO A 551 15.19 -9.57 -2.53
N GLY A 552 14.95 -9.68 -1.23
CA GLY A 552 15.44 -10.84 -0.50
C GLY A 552 14.84 -12.10 -1.14
N PRO A 553 15.54 -13.24 -1.15
CA PRO A 553 14.93 -14.50 -1.57
C PRO A 553 13.68 -14.75 -0.71
N ASP A 554 12.70 -15.41 -1.32
CA ASP A 554 11.40 -15.75 -0.73
C ASP A 554 11.49 -16.04 0.77
N GLN A 555 10.84 -15.19 1.57
CA GLN A 555 10.53 -15.50 2.95
C GLN A 555 9.43 -16.57 2.97
N THR A 556 9.77 -17.81 2.65
CA THR A 556 8.95 -18.97 3.04
C THR A 556 9.36 -19.42 4.44
N THR A 557 9.12 -18.60 5.48
CA THR A 557 8.89 -19.12 6.84
C THR A 557 8.22 -18.04 7.72
N PRO A 558 7.23 -18.40 8.55
CA PRO A 558 6.27 -17.47 9.13
C PRO A 558 6.90 -16.50 10.12
N THR A 559 6.45 -15.25 10.08
CA THR A 559 6.56 -14.30 11.19
C THR A 559 5.65 -14.77 12.32
N THR A 560 6.04 -15.82 13.05
CA THR A 560 5.54 -16.00 14.40
C THR A 560 6.10 -14.86 15.25
N THR A 561 5.23 -13.97 15.71
CA THR A 561 5.44 -13.28 16.99
C THR A 561 5.34 -14.33 18.11
N GLN A 562 6.37 -15.15 18.22
CA GLN A 562 6.85 -15.58 19.52
C GLN A 562 8.20 -14.92 19.75
N GLY A 563 8.49 -14.61 21.01
CA GLY A 563 9.86 -14.34 21.45
C GLY A 563 10.81 -15.48 21.08
N PRO A 564 12.10 -15.37 21.45
CA PRO A 564 13.15 -16.26 20.97
C PRO A 564 12.80 -17.74 21.18
N THR A 565 12.75 -18.54 20.12
CA THR A 565 12.53 -19.99 20.21
C THR A 565 13.75 -20.74 20.77
N ALA A 566 14.93 -20.12 20.78
CA ALA A 566 16.13 -20.68 21.40
C ALA A 566 16.56 -19.85 22.61
N PRO A 567 16.78 -20.45 23.80
CA PRO A 567 17.28 -19.73 24.97
C PRO A 567 18.67 -19.15 24.68
N PRO A 568 19.04 -17.99 25.24
CA PRO A 568 20.38 -17.44 25.09
C PRO A 568 21.42 -18.44 25.62
N ILE A 569 22.51 -18.59 24.85
CA ILE A 569 23.69 -19.34 25.27
C ILE A 569 24.57 -18.34 26.00
N ILE A 570 24.69 -18.51 27.32
CA ILE A 570 25.31 -17.53 28.22
C ILE A 570 26.58 -18.05 28.90
N ASP A 571 27.04 -19.24 28.53
CA ASP A 571 28.21 -19.89 29.13
C ASP A 571 28.85 -20.84 28.12
N GLY A 572 30.13 -21.13 28.29
CA GLY A 572 30.89 -22.05 27.45
C GLY A 572 31.34 -21.49 26.10
N ILE A 573 32.15 -22.29 25.40
CA ILE A 573 32.66 -21.97 24.06
C ILE A 573 31.70 -22.55 23.02
N HIS A 574 31.18 -21.70 22.14
CA HIS A 574 30.24 -22.08 21.09
C HIS A 574 30.62 -21.48 19.74
N ARG A 575 30.48 -22.30 18.68
CA ARG A 575 30.61 -21.86 17.30
C ARG A 575 29.64 -20.72 17.02
N THR A 576 30.14 -19.63 16.49
CA THR A 576 29.42 -18.40 16.19
C THR A 576 29.87 -17.92 14.83
N VAL A 577 28.92 -17.68 13.94
CA VAL A 577 29.21 -17.18 12.59
C VAL A 577 28.66 -15.77 12.46
N VAL A 578 29.44 -14.87 11.88
CA VAL A 578 29.01 -13.53 11.54
C VAL A 578 29.13 -13.33 10.05
N PHE A 579 28.00 -13.04 9.42
CA PHE A 579 27.91 -12.53 8.06
C PHE A 579 27.70 -11.02 8.07
N MET A 580 28.47 -10.30 7.27
CA MET A 580 28.30 -8.87 7.00
C MET A 580 28.11 -8.66 5.50
N GLN A 581 26.91 -8.24 5.10
CA GLN A 581 26.60 -7.93 3.72
C GLN A 581 27.23 -6.59 3.34
N LYS A 582 28.21 -6.64 2.43
CA LYS A 582 28.83 -5.44 1.87
C LYS A 582 29.37 -5.69 0.46
N GLN A 583 28.77 -5.01 -0.53
CA GLN A 583 29.38 -4.90 -1.85
C GLN A 583 30.71 -4.14 -1.72
N THR A 584 31.80 -4.84 -2.01
CA THR A 584 33.18 -4.36 -1.96
C THR A 584 33.76 -4.27 -3.36
N ASN A 585 34.70 -3.35 -3.55
CA ASN A 585 35.50 -3.24 -4.76
C ASN A 585 36.74 -4.13 -4.67
N VAL A 586 37.32 -4.46 -5.83
CA VAL A 586 38.60 -5.18 -5.90
C VAL A 586 39.66 -4.42 -5.10
N GLY A 587 40.31 -5.11 -4.16
CA GLY A 587 41.32 -4.53 -3.27
C GLY A 587 40.78 -3.97 -1.96
N GLN A 588 39.46 -4.03 -1.72
CA GLN A 588 38.87 -3.81 -0.40
C GLN A 588 38.71 -5.15 0.32
N ASP A 589 39.01 -5.14 1.61
CA ASP A 589 38.86 -6.27 2.51
C ASP A 589 38.01 -5.84 3.71
N LEU A 590 37.20 -6.75 4.26
CA LEU A 590 36.28 -6.45 5.35
C LEU A 590 36.76 -7.08 6.66
N PHE A 591 36.67 -6.29 7.72
CA PHE A 591 36.96 -6.69 9.10
C PHE A 591 35.78 -6.32 9.98
N VAL A 592 35.66 -6.98 11.13
CA VAL A 592 34.82 -6.51 12.24
C VAL A 592 35.69 -6.22 13.45
N ARG A 593 35.21 -5.29 14.26
CA ARG A 593 35.67 -5.04 15.63
C ARG A 593 34.47 -5.09 16.54
N GLY A 594 34.64 -5.58 17.75
CA GLY A 594 33.49 -5.87 18.57
C GLY A 594 33.83 -6.26 20.00
N GLY A 595 32.88 -6.87 20.67
CA GLY A 595 32.96 -7.18 22.09
C GLY A 595 31.70 -6.67 22.76
N ILE A 596 31.82 -6.01 23.91
CA ILE A 596 30.74 -5.25 24.55
C ILE A 596 31.14 -3.77 24.57
N ASP A 597 30.25 -2.88 24.17
CA ASP A 597 30.57 -1.45 24.17
C ASP A 597 30.74 -0.92 25.60
N ALA A 598 31.62 0.07 25.79
CA ALA A 598 31.91 0.65 27.10
C ALA A 598 30.71 1.41 27.71
N GLY A 599 29.75 1.81 26.89
CA GLY A 599 28.45 2.32 27.32
C GLY A 599 27.56 1.24 27.94
N GLN A 600 27.75 -0.02 27.58
CA GLN A 600 26.99 -1.15 28.12
C GLN A 600 27.73 -1.84 29.28
N ARG A 601 29.01 -2.19 29.11
CA ARG A 601 29.82 -2.83 30.14
C ARG A 601 30.87 -1.87 30.71
N PRO A 602 30.79 -1.51 32.01
CA PRO A 602 31.78 -0.63 32.62
C PRO A 602 33.12 -1.34 32.80
N GLY A 603 34.22 -0.60 32.67
CA GLY A 603 35.56 -1.08 32.96
C GLY A 603 36.37 -1.57 31.75
N CYS A 604 35.87 -1.37 30.52
CA CYS A 604 36.64 -1.67 29.32
C CYS A 604 37.99 -0.93 29.31
N THR A 605 39.03 -1.59 28.78
CA THR A 605 40.38 -1.04 28.71
C THR A 605 40.92 -1.09 27.28
N SER A 606 41.97 -0.31 27.01
CA SER A 606 42.64 -0.34 25.70
C SER A 606 43.64 -1.49 25.53
N ASP A 607 43.80 -2.36 26.55
CA ASP A 607 44.71 -3.49 26.52
C ASP A 607 43.92 -4.77 26.21
N VAL A 608 44.03 -5.24 24.96
CA VAL A 608 43.37 -6.46 24.45
C VAL A 608 43.90 -7.73 25.14
N THR A 609 44.76 -7.69 26.16
CA THR A 609 45.02 -8.88 26.99
C THR A 609 44.22 -8.88 28.28
N THR A 610 43.79 -7.71 28.74
CA THR A 610 43.12 -7.54 30.04
C THR A 610 41.76 -6.85 29.95
N ASP A 611 41.33 -6.42 28.76
CA ASP A 611 40.04 -5.77 28.55
C ASP A 611 38.86 -6.71 28.86
N PRO A 612 38.01 -6.42 29.86
CA PRO A 612 36.85 -7.23 30.21
C PRO A 612 35.69 -7.13 29.21
N CYS A 613 35.80 -6.26 28.20
CA CYS A 613 34.81 -6.06 27.16
C CYS A 613 35.14 -6.79 25.86
N ALA A 614 36.36 -7.31 25.72
CA ALA A 614 36.71 -8.21 24.64
C ALA A 614 36.17 -9.62 24.94
N ILE A 615 35.88 -10.38 23.89
CA ILE A 615 35.34 -11.75 23.99
C ILE A 615 36.36 -12.71 23.38
N ASP A 616 36.82 -13.66 24.17
CA ASP A 616 37.75 -14.70 23.70
C ASP A 616 37.12 -15.52 22.56
N HIS A 617 37.89 -15.76 21.50
CA HIS A 617 37.48 -16.61 20.40
C HIS A 617 38.62 -17.41 19.78
N THR A 618 38.27 -18.38 18.95
CA THR A 618 39.21 -19.04 18.05
C THR A 618 38.60 -19.07 16.66
N ILE A 619 39.26 -18.40 15.71
CA ILE A 619 38.77 -18.31 14.34
C ILE A 619 38.97 -19.65 13.61
N ASN A 620 37.88 -20.17 13.05
CA ASN A 620 37.85 -21.38 12.26
C ASN A 620 38.28 -21.10 10.81
N SER A 621 39.00 -22.07 10.22
CA SER A 621 39.33 -22.02 8.79
C SER A 621 38.08 -22.17 7.94
N LEU A 622 37.94 -21.32 6.92
CA LEU A 622 36.88 -21.42 5.91
C LEU A 622 37.30 -22.27 4.69
N GLY A 623 38.53 -22.79 4.70
CA GLY A 623 39.10 -23.65 3.67
C GLY A 623 40.56 -23.33 3.37
N ASP A 624 41.22 -24.24 2.65
CA ASP A 624 42.66 -24.15 2.34
C ASP A 624 42.94 -23.70 0.89
N THR A 625 41.92 -23.19 0.19
CA THR A 625 42.09 -22.67 -1.17
C THR A 625 42.74 -21.29 -1.14
N SER A 626 43.39 -20.88 -2.23
CA SER A 626 44.01 -19.55 -2.33
C SER A 626 43.03 -18.39 -2.16
N HIS A 627 41.72 -18.64 -2.26
CA HIS A 627 40.67 -17.67 -1.97
C HIS A 627 40.69 -17.23 -0.50
N TYR A 628 40.97 -18.16 0.42
CA TYR A 628 40.96 -17.92 1.86
C TYR A 628 42.34 -17.58 2.44
N ASP A 629 43.42 -17.52 1.64
CA ASP A 629 44.77 -17.24 2.13
C ASP A 629 44.85 -15.95 2.95
N LYS A 630 44.14 -14.90 2.52
CA LYS A 630 44.06 -13.61 3.24
C LYS A 630 43.44 -13.77 4.63
N TYR A 631 42.23 -14.34 4.66
CA TYR A 631 41.48 -14.61 5.88
C TYR A 631 42.33 -15.46 6.83
N ASN A 632 42.80 -16.61 6.38
CA ASN A 632 43.62 -17.53 7.18
C ASN A 632 44.90 -16.86 7.71
N SER A 633 45.56 -16.03 6.92
CA SER A 633 46.79 -15.34 7.35
C SER A 633 46.51 -14.27 8.41
N TRP A 634 45.44 -13.49 8.27
CA TRP A 634 45.05 -12.48 9.25
C TRP A 634 44.42 -13.06 10.52
N SER A 635 43.81 -14.25 10.45
CA SER A 635 43.24 -14.93 11.61
C SER A 635 44.30 -15.50 12.57
N VAL A 636 45.55 -15.70 12.12
CA VAL A 636 46.61 -16.20 13.00
C VAL A 636 46.87 -15.19 14.12
N GLY A 637 46.73 -15.60 15.38
CA GLY A 637 46.99 -14.73 16.52
C GLY A 637 45.91 -13.67 16.76
N ASP A 638 44.75 -13.81 16.11
CA ASP A 638 43.50 -13.14 16.48
C ASP A 638 42.81 -14.02 17.51
N THR A 639 42.79 -13.56 18.76
CA THR A 639 42.37 -14.37 19.91
C THR A 639 41.13 -13.82 20.58
N ARG A 640 40.76 -12.56 20.32
CA ARG A 640 39.58 -11.93 20.91
C ARG A 640 38.86 -11.03 19.92
N LEU A 641 37.54 -11.02 20.01
CA LEU A 641 36.74 -9.97 19.40
C LEU A 641 36.87 -8.71 20.27
N ASP A 642 37.55 -7.69 19.75
CA ASP A 642 37.85 -6.43 20.46
C ASP A 642 37.67 -5.16 19.59
N TRP A 643 37.66 -3.99 20.25
CA TRP A 643 37.48 -2.67 19.60
C TRP A 643 38.78 -2.02 19.08
N MET A 644 39.95 -2.51 19.52
CA MET A 644 41.28 -1.92 19.29
C MET A 644 41.89 -2.29 17.94
N GLY A 645 41.41 -3.36 17.29
CA GLY A 645 41.79 -3.72 15.93
C GLY A 645 42.79 -4.85 15.89
N ALA A 646 43.94 -4.66 15.25
CA ALA A 646 44.91 -5.74 15.12
C ALA A 646 45.58 -6.07 16.47
N GLU A 647 45.60 -7.34 16.85
CA GLU A 647 46.26 -7.81 18.06
C GLU A 647 47.78 -7.89 17.93
N SER A 648 48.47 -7.88 19.07
CA SER A 648 49.92 -8.06 19.09
C SER A 648 50.28 -9.48 18.68
N GLY A 649 50.94 -9.62 17.53
CA GLY A 649 51.28 -10.93 16.97
C GLY A 649 50.22 -11.49 16.03
N GLN A 650 49.14 -10.74 15.77
CA GLN A 650 48.20 -11.09 14.70
C GLN A 650 48.91 -11.09 13.35
N GLY A 651 48.56 -12.05 12.51
CA GLY A 651 49.21 -12.33 11.25
C GLY A 651 49.05 -11.20 10.23
N THR A 652 49.87 -11.27 9.19
CA THR A 652 49.85 -10.32 8.08
C THR A 652 49.72 -11.07 6.77
N TYR A 653 49.07 -10.46 5.78
CA TYR A 653 49.02 -10.99 4.43
C TYR A 653 49.77 -10.06 3.48
N SER A 654 50.80 -10.57 2.80
CA SER A 654 51.65 -9.76 1.90
C SER A 654 52.20 -8.48 2.56
N GLY A 655 52.52 -8.56 3.86
CA GLY A 655 53.01 -7.43 4.65
C GLY A 655 51.93 -6.41 5.09
N GLN A 656 50.66 -6.63 4.75
CA GLN A 656 49.54 -5.83 5.25
C GLN A 656 49.06 -6.37 6.60
N PRO A 657 49.04 -5.56 7.68
CA PRO A 657 48.46 -5.98 8.95
C PRO A 657 46.94 -6.14 8.83
N ALA A 658 46.35 -6.96 9.70
CA ALA A 658 44.91 -7.01 9.89
C ALA A 658 44.39 -5.65 10.38
N SER A 659 43.07 -5.43 10.31
CA SER A 659 42.41 -4.24 10.86
C SER A 659 41.39 -4.58 11.94
N GLY A 660 41.46 -5.78 12.51
CA GLY A 660 40.49 -6.39 13.42
C GLY A 660 40.29 -7.86 13.05
N THR A 661 39.15 -8.42 13.41
CA THR A 661 38.75 -9.77 13.02
C THR A 661 38.44 -9.83 11.53
N PRO A 662 39.20 -10.63 10.73
CA PRO A 662 39.02 -10.66 9.27
C PRO A 662 37.75 -11.39 8.88
N LEU A 663 37.08 -10.91 7.83
CA LEU A 663 36.03 -11.66 7.16
C LEU A 663 36.52 -12.09 5.78
N ALA A 664 36.07 -13.26 5.32
CA ALA A 664 36.28 -13.72 3.96
C ALA A 664 35.07 -13.37 3.09
N TRP A 665 35.29 -12.94 1.85
CA TRP A 665 34.20 -12.83 0.88
C TRP A 665 33.64 -14.21 0.58
N THR A 666 32.31 -14.38 0.62
CA THR A 666 31.67 -15.67 0.31
C THR A 666 30.53 -15.54 -0.71
N SER A 667 30.10 -16.67 -1.25
CA SER A 667 29.02 -16.83 -2.22
C SER A 667 28.14 -18.04 -1.86
N ASN A 668 26.86 -18.02 -2.24
CA ASN A 668 25.97 -19.17 -2.13
C ASN A 668 25.96 -20.04 -3.40
N GLN A 669 26.80 -19.74 -4.41
CA GLN A 669 26.81 -20.44 -5.69
C GLN A 669 27.80 -21.61 -5.69
N PRO A 670 27.34 -22.88 -5.80
CA PRO A 670 28.23 -24.03 -5.86
C PRO A 670 29.24 -23.91 -7.02
N GLY A 671 30.53 -24.10 -6.71
CA GLY A 671 31.62 -23.96 -7.68
C GLY A 671 32.28 -22.59 -7.72
N ASN A 672 31.73 -21.58 -7.03
CA ASN A 672 32.44 -20.33 -6.77
C ASN A 672 33.61 -20.59 -5.78
N PRO A 673 34.82 -20.02 -5.97
CA PRO A 673 35.92 -20.15 -5.00
C PRO A 673 35.59 -19.74 -3.57
N GLY A 674 34.66 -18.80 -3.39
CA GLY A 674 34.14 -18.36 -2.10
C GLY A 674 32.86 -19.08 -1.65
N TYR A 675 32.50 -20.20 -2.27
CA TYR A 675 31.30 -20.94 -1.87
C TYR A 675 31.39 -21.37 -0.39
N GLN A 676 30.37 -21.03 0.38
CA GLN A 676 30.16 -21.51 1.75
C GLN A 676 28.74 -22.06 1.85
N ASP A 677 28.60 -23.23 2.46
CA ASP A 677 27.31 -23.90 2.65
C ASP A 677 26.37 -23.14 3.60
N LEU A 678 26.94 -22.41 4.57
CA LEU A 678 26.21 -21.52 5.46
C LEU A 678 25.79 -20.19 4.82
N ASN A 679 26.32 -19.82 3.65
CA ASN A 679 25.90 -18.61 2.95
C ASN A 679 24.68 -18.95 2.10
N GLU A 680 23.51 -18.47 2.52
CA GLU A 680 22.25 -18.66 1.78
C GLU A 680 21.86 -17.42 0.96
N TRP A 681 22.54 -16.29 1.17
CA TRP A 681 22.08 -14.97 0.74
C TRP A 681 22.72 -14.43 -0.53
N GLY A 682 23.80 -15.05 -1.01
CA GLY A 682 24.44 -14.70 -2.28
C GLY A 682 25.85 -14.17 -2.15
N ASP A 683 26.31 -13.50 -3.19
CA ASP A 683 27.63 -12.89 -3.22
C ASP A 683 27.72 -11.71 -2.24
N HIS A 684 28.94 -11.38 -1.80
CA HIS A 684 29.23 -10.22 -0.94
C HIS A 684 28.68 -10.30 0.50
N TYR A 685 28.32 -11.51 0.94
CA TYR A 685 28.17 -11.81 2.36
C TYR A 685 29.53 -12.24 2.90
N TRP A 686 30.22 -11.29 3.51
CA TRP A 686 31.53 -11.54 4.10
C TRP A 686 31.34 -12.31 5.40
N MET A 687 32.15 -13.33 5.66
CA MET A 687 31.94 -14.29 6.73
C MET A 687 33.16 -14.40 7.65
N VAL A 688 32.93 -14.49 8.95
CA VAL A 688 33.87 -15.09 9.91
C VAL A 688 33.16 -16.22 10.66
N ASP A 689 33.87 -17.31 10.88
CA ASP A 689 33.44 -18.45 11.68
C ASP A 689 34.39 -18.57 12.86
N ALA A 690 33.89 -18.52 14.09
CA ALA A 690 34.72 -18.57 15.28
C ALA A 690 34.03 -19.34 16.41
N ASP A 691 34.82 -20.07 17.20
CA ASP A 691 34.38 -20.60 18.48
C ASP A 691 34.55 -19.50 19.55
N MET A 692 33.45 -18.91 20.02
CA MET A 692 33.44 -17.77 20.95
C MET A 692 33.07 -18.19 22.38
N ASP A 693 33.71 -17.61 23.40
CA ASP A 693 33.34 -17.81 24.81
C ASP A 693 32.09 -16.98 25.18
N CYS A 694 30.93 -17.63 25.17
CA CYS A 694 29.66 -16.98 25.44
C CYS A 694 29.52 -16.52 26.90
N SER A 695 30.35 -17.00 27.83
CA SER A 695 30.35 -16.51 29.22
C SER A 695 30.82 -15.07 29.36
N GLN A 696 31.50 -14.54 28.33
CA GLN A 696 32.01 -13.18 28.27
C GLN A 696 31.05 -12.22 27.54
N THR A 697 29.91 -12.69 27.09
CA THR A 697 28.86 -11.89 26.43
C THR A 697 27.91 -11.23 27.45
N GLU A 698 26.96 -10.41 26.99
CA GLU A 698 25.92 -9.83 27.83
C GLU A 698 24.58 -10.50 27.54
N GLU A 699 24.11 -11.35 28.45
CA GLU A 699 22.92 -12.19 28.25
C GLU A 699 22.96 -13.05 26.96
N GLY A 700 24.16 -13.45 26.52
CA GLY A 700 24.36 -14.20 25.28
C GLY A 700 24.55 -13.33 24.04
N TRP A 701 24.58 -12.00 24.19
CA TRP A 701 24.71 -11.03 23.10
C TRP A 701 26.06 -10.33 23.08
N PHE A 702 26.55 -10.06 21.88
CA PHE A 702 27.79 -9.33 21.62
C PHE A 702 27.57 -8.27 20.54
N GLU A 703 28.48 -7.30 20.47
CA GLU A 703 28.45 -6.22 19.51
C GLU A 703 29.54 -6.37 18.46
N VAL A 704 29.23 -5.98 17.22
CA VAL A 704 30.21 -5.84 16.15
C VAL A 704 29.98 -4.57 15.34
N LYS A 705 31.07 -4.04 14.80
CA LYS A 705 31.08 -2.96 13.83
C LYS A 705 32.04 -3.27 12.70
N ALA A 706 31.60 -3.08 11.47
CA ALA A 706 32.34 -3.38 10.27
C ALA A 706 33.33 -2.27 9.87
N PHE A 707 34.46 -2.70 9.32
CA PHE A 707 35.52 -1.84 8.81
C PHE A 707 36.00 -2.35 7.44
N VAL A 708 35.92 -1.50 6.43
CA VAL A 708 36.36 -1.75 5.06
C VAL A 708 37.73 -1.10 4.84
N THR A 709 38.73 -1.88 4.43
CA THR A 709 40.03 -1.31 4.04
C THR A 709 39.93 -0.58 2.70
N ASN A 710 40.81 0.40 2.47
CA ASN A 710 40.89 1.14 1.20
C ASN A 710 39.57 1.84 0.81
N ALA A 711 38.79 2.31 1.80
CA ALA A 711 37.57 3.08 1.61
C ALA A 711 37.57 4.26 2.60
N GLY A 712 37.59 5.53 2.14
CA GLY A 712 37.35 6.73 2.97
C GLY A 712 37.73 6.62 4.47
N SER A 713 36.72 6.65 5.35
CA SER A 713 36.85 6.40 6.80
C SER A 713 36.97 4.92 7.17
N GLY A 714 36.56 4.01 6.29
CA GLY A 714 36.56 2.56 6.43
C GLY A 714 35.45 2.01 7.32
N TRP A 715 35.17 2.71 8.41
CA TRP A 715 34.09 2.39 9.33
C TRP A 715 32.70 2.54 8.72
N GLU A 716 31.81 1.62 9.08
CA GLU A 716 30.37 1.87 8.98
C GLU A 716 29.94 2.97 9.97
N GLY A 717 28.84 3.63 9.63
CA GLY A 717 28.18 4.62 10.48
C GLY A 717 27.59 4.01 11.74
N ASP A 718 27.25 4.87 12.69
CA ASP A 718 26.43 4.48 13.84
C ASP A 718 25.03 4.10 13.36
N ILE A 719 24.56 2.91 13.73
CA ILE A 719 23.22 2.42 13.41
C ILE A 719 22.28 2.61 14.60
N SER A 720 20.98 2.38 14.41
CA SER A 720 20.03 2.22 15.51
C SER A 720 19.45 0.82 15.40
N GLN A 721 20.19 -0.17 15.91
CA GLN A 721 19.85 -1.59 15.77
C GLN A 721 18.39 -1.84 16.17
N VAL A 722 17.66 -2.60 15.34
CA VAL A 722 16.24 -2.91 15.62
C VAL A 722 16.10 -3.62 16.97
N ALA A 723 14.98 -3.36 17.66
CA ALA A 723 14.74 -3.91 19.00
C ALA A 723 14.64 -5.45 19.03
N SER A 724 14.34 -6.09 17.88
CA SER A 724 14.29 -7.54 17.75
C SER A 724 14.86 -8.00 16.43
N CYS A 725 15.81 -8.93 16.47
CA CYS A 725 16.31 -9.59 15.27
C CYS A 725 15.32 -10.61 14.72
N SER A 726 15.30 -10.77 13.41
CA SER A 726 14.55 -11.83 12.73
C SER A 726 15.36 -13.14 12.70
N GLY A 727 14.83 -14.21 12.10
CA GLY A 727 15.51 -15.51 11.96
C GLY A 727 15.12 -16.54 13.01
N THR A 728 15.56 -17.80 12.82
CA THR A 728 15.15 -18.96 13.63
C THR A 728 15.62 -18.91 15.09
N ALA A 729 16.63 -18.10 15.37
CA ALA A 729 17.14 -17.76 16.70
C ALA A 729 17.14 -16.24 16.96
N GLY A 730 16.29 -15.50 16.24
CA GLY A 730 16.04 -14.08 16.47
C GLY A 730 15.43 -13.77 17.83
N GLY A 731 14.91 -12.56 17.98
CA GLY A 731 14.26 -12.09 19.19
C GLY A 731 14.82 -10.77 19.71
N GLY A 732 14.23 -10.32 20.81
CA GLY A 732 14.55 -9.03 21.43
C GLY A 732 15.99 -8.95 21.92
N ALA A 733 16.69 -7.89 21.54
CA ALA A 733 18.00 -7.58 22.10
C ALA A 733 17.85 -7.08 23.55
N PRO A 734 18.77 -7.43 24.46
CA PRO A 734 18.66 -7.07 25.88
C PRO A 734 18.92 -5.58 26.15
N TYR A 735 19.56 -4.88 25.20
CA TYR A 735 19.84 -3.46 25.27
C TYR A 735 19.93 -2.86 23.86
N THR A 736 19.87 -1.53 23.79
CA THR A 736 20.06 -0.79 22.54
C THR A 736 21.55 -0.54 22.30
N SER A 737 22.01 -0.70 21.07
CA SER A 737 23.36 -0.35 20.65
C SER A 737 23.35 0.47 19.36
N ASN A 738 24.39 1.30 19.18
CA ASN A 738 24.70 1.94 17.90
C ASN A 738 25.62 1.09 16.99
N ASN A 739 25.87 -0.15 17.40
CA ASN A 739 26.58 -1.20 16.68
C ASN A 739 25.61 -2.38 16.42
N HIS A 740 26.04 -3.36 15.63
CA HIS A 740 25.25 -4.56 15.40
C HIS A 740 25.26 -5.47 16.62
N LEU A 741 24.08 -5.93 17.05
CA LEU A 741 23.93 -6.88 18.16
C LEU A 741 23.69 -8.29 17.61
N GLY A 742 24.62 -9.20 17.91
CA GLY A 742 24.55 -10.63 17.58
C GLY A 742 24.44 -11.51 18.82
N ARG A 743 24.05 -12.76 18.62
CA ARG A 743 23.99 -13.79 19.66
C ARG A 743 25.13 -14.79 19.51
N CYS A 744 25.82 -15.04 20.61
CA CYS A 744 26.87 -16.05 20.67
C CYS A 744 26.26 -17.46 20.56
N GLY A 745 26.90 -18.34 19.79
CA GLY A 745 26.42 -19.70 19.51
C GLY A 745 25.46 -19.82 18.32
N TYR A 746 25.35 -18.78 17.48
CA TYR A 746 24.40 -18.71 16.37
C TYR A 746 25.03 -18.18 15.08
N VAL A 747 24.26 -18.25 13.98
CA VAL A 747 24.58 -17.60 12.71
C VAL A 747 23.95 -16.20 12.72
N ASN A 748 24.77 -15.17 12.77
CA ASN A 748 24.38 -13.77 12.83
C ASN A 748 24.60 -13.12 11.47
N VAL A 749 23.62 -12.41 10.95
CA VAL A 749 23.67 -11.79 9.62
C VAL A 749 23.28 -10.33 9.73
N PHE A 750 24.18 -9.48 9.26
CA PHE A 750 24.05 -8.04 9.29
C PHE A 750 24.25 -7.45 7.90
N THR A 751 23.79 -6.22 7.72
CA THR A 751 24.03 -5.44 6.52
C THR A 751 24.73 -4.14 6.91
N PHE A 752 25.84 -3.85 6.23
CA PHE A 752 26.66 -2.66 6.48
C PHE A 752 25.81 -1.38 6.45
N ASP A 753 25.97 -0.49 7.43
CA ASP A 753 25.18 0.75 7.59
C ASP A 753 23.66 0.56 7.79
N SER A 754 23.18 -0.65 8.09
CA SER A 754 21.75 -0.95 8.23
C SER A 754 21.40 -1.44 9.64
N PRO A 755 20.26 -1.03 10.22
CA PRO A 755 19.84 -1.49 11.54
C PRO A 755 19.27 -2.92 11.54
N GLY A 756 19.19 -3.60 10.40
CA GLY A 756 18.60 -4.94 10.30
C GLY A 756 19.51 -6.06 10.81
N CYS A 757 18.92 -7.10 11.38
CA CYS A 757 19.62 -8.32 11.78
C CYS A 757 18.77 -9.58 11.57
N ILE A 758 19.44 -10.66 11.18
CA ILE A 758 18.89 -12.02 11.14
C ILE A 758 19.80 -12.90 12.01
N ILE A 759 19.21 -13.68 12.92
CA ILE A 759 19.92 -14.64 13.75
C ILE A 759 19.27 -16.00 13.58
N ASN A 760 20.06 -16.98 13.14
CA ASN A 760 19.61 -18.32 12.86
C ASN A 760 20.34 -19.36 13.73
N LEU A 761 19.65 -20.47 14.01
CA LEU A 761 20.30 -21.71 14.41
C LEU A 761 21.23 -22.18 13.29
N PHE A 762 22.30 -22.91 13.66
CA PHE A 762 23.06 -23.68 12.68
C PHE A 762 22.16 -24.77 12.06
N PRO A 763 22.31 -25.05 10.75
CA PRO A 763 21.54 -26.08 10.04
C PRO A 763 21.80 -27.50 10.56
#